data_AF-A0A1M5JV73-F1
#
_entry.id   AF-A0A1M5JV73-F1
#
_cell.length_a   1.000
_cell.length_b   1.000
_cell.length_c   1.000
_cell.angle_alpha   90.00
_cell.angle_beta   90.00
_cell.angle_gamma   90.00
#
_symmetry.space_group_name_H-M   'P 1'
#
loop_
_entity.id
_entity.type
_entity.pdbx_description
1 polymer ?
#
loop_
_entity_poly.entity_id
_entity_poly.type
_entity_poly.pdbx_seq_one_letter_code
_entity_poly.pdbx_strand_id
1 'polypeptide(L)'
;MKIRMKFNPSYPTLGRQLQIIARVLDTDSVPGITKKLEHLANDPSINLDSLIDAIEQVFKLPFEYPKVCSGSIASIYNICEEFIQQLKEDFFIINQTNINRWPPETFPNRNELYKSFIPFICGTIYAFVKELFKDDNFTNRILLTETPLQDGLNTILKKCPQFIDCFHNTERDKVQRWLAGKQLPNMGNLFDVINKAKDVLGCHYILCCEIAFASQLLQKTAEIAEPVYKIQDYFKSLIENSSSNSEDFKYDNIHLGKCSLLQKHFICAQDGVRYCAQQNPPTTILALEQFARVCATLQINSIAVEWRFNLLWVLSLIYEGKFDEALETLKTVMPNLFYTTDIIHTAIYVIDPEKKKGRSFFHIALALGAICEDRPFLKMMKTYGIVFGLFGKPMEVIKESYNKFPYVNKDSRSIDVIVEDWEVEQWANDFFILFSEKDVKNIDSIKDKKTDVHLPLFFEEGKIPKIPVKPYKTPFKISWKTYPQLVWFTQMNDVDAVKTLLDANVDVNALSSSGESALLFAIESMVYNTIPFKPKEGKEMFYLIASHPHDRKTLLTPTNKKKLTCLGQAILTGEVDVVQKLIEMGADVNQIQSTDQQSPFYRAVQYSSMSNIIDYHQNPRSWTPEMLDGIRRGNEFFRNMTNEEVYRSMLLQKNNPMLEQAKQWVAQYFKEQRQKCLSKEKMFSIAKILLENGADPNQRHDVNGLIGYTPLMMAAEKNLIDLFELMIKHGGNPNQTARDTGPYSSTISCWEIAYSWKSNSILKYLEENRDRFK
;
A
#
# COMPACT_ATOMS: atom_id res chain seq x y z
N MET A 1 -2.90 15.14 -15.47
CA MET A 1 -2.07 16.40 -15.47
C MET A 1 -0.72 16.05 -14.83
N LYS A 2 0.44 16.20 -15.51
CA LYS A 2 1.74 15.79 -14.94
C LYS A 2 2.06 16.64 -13.71
N ILE A 3 1.98 16.05 -12.51
CA ILE A 3 2.29 16.74 -11.26
C ILE A 3 3.79 17.03 -11.25
N ARG A 4 4.14 18.32 -11.18
CA ARG A 4 5.52 18.80 -11.04
C ARG A 4 5.71 19.37 -9.64
N MET A 5 6.79 18.95 -9.01
CA MET A 5 7.15 19.24 -7.63
C MET A 5 8.20 20.32 -7.57
N LYS A 6 7.96 21.43 -6.85
CA LYS A 6 8.98 22.45 -6.66
C LYS A 6 9.78 22.20 -5.38
N PHE A 7 11.08 21.95 -5.49
CA PHE A 7 12.02 21.91 -4.36
C PHE A 7 12.47 23.32 -4.00
N ASN A 8 12.53 23.64 -2.72
CA ASN A 8 13.13 24.89 -2.24
C ASN A 8 13.85 24.69 -0.90
N PRO A 9 15.20 24.77 -0.85
CA PRO A 9 16.12 24.96 -1.98
C PRO A 9 16.24 23.70 -2.87
N SER A 10 16.80 23.84 -4.07
CA SER A 10 17.11 22.73 -5.00
C SER A 10 17.90 21.65 -4.27
N TYR A 11 17.42 20.40 -4.25
CA TYR A 11 17.96 19.32 -3.40
C TYR A 11 18.90 18.39 -4.18
N PRO A 12 20.23 18.64 -4.28
CA PRO A 12 21.12 17.95 -5.21
C PRO A 12 21.64 16.63 -4.65
N THR A 13 21.22 16.24 -3.45
CA THR A 13 21.68 15.05 -2.73
C THR A 13 20.86 13.81 -3.08
N LEU A 14 19.56 13.91 -3.37
CA LEU A 14 18.73 12.74 -3.66
C LEU A 14 19.21 11.98 -4.91
N GLY A 15 19.38 12.69 -6.03
CA GLY A 15 19.91 12.06 -7.25
C GLY A 15 21.31 11.47 -7.03
N ARG A 16 22.16 12.13 -6.24
CA ARG A 16 23.49 11.61 -5.88
C ARG A 16 23.44 10.40 -4.94
N GLN A 17 22.51 10.36 -3.98
CA GLN A 17 22.30 9.21 -3.09
C GLN A 17 21.78 8.01 -3.86
N LEU A 18 20.80 8.23 -4.75
CA LEU A 18 20.32 7.22 -5.69
C LEU A 18 21.43 6.72 -6.62
N GLN A 19 22.35 7.58 -7.06
CA GLN A 19 23.54 7.16 -7.81
C GLN A 19 24.49 6.27 -6.99
N ILE A 20 24.62 6.49 -5.68
CA ILE A 20 25.43 5.60 -4.81
C ILE A 20 24.81 4.19 -4.82
N ILE A 21 23.50 4.10 -4.61
CA ILE A 21 22.79 2.81 -4.63
C ILE A 21 22.83 2.19 -6.02
N ALA A 22 22.60 2.96 -7.07
CA ALA A 22 22.62 2.46 -8.45
C ALA A 22 23.98 1.85 -8.83
N ARG A 23 25.07 2.40 -8.28
CA ARG A 23 26.42 1.84 -8.47
C ARG A 23 26.67 0.58 -7.65
N VAL A 24 26.18 0.53 -6.40
CA VAL A 24 26.29 -0.66 -5.55
C VAL A 24 25.49 -1.82 -6.13
N LEU A 25 24.26 -1.55 -6.58
CA LEU A 25 23.38 -2.53 -7.20
C LEU A 25 23.66 -2.75 -8.68
N ASP A 26 24.58 -1.97 -9.28
CA ASP A 26 24.96 -2.06 -10.69
C ASP A 26 23.81 -1.85 -11.70
N THR A 27 22.85 -1.00 -11.31
CA THR A 27 21.73 -0.58 -12.16
C THR A 27 22.09 0.57 -13.10
N ASP A 28 23.30 1.13 -13.01
CA ASP A 28 23.85 2.13 -13.94
C ASP A 28 23.89 1.65 -15.41
N SER A 29 23.82 0.34 -15.64
CA SER A 29 23.70 -0.27 -16.96
C SER A 29 22.37 0.02 -17.66
N VAL A 30 21.33 0.45 -16.92
CA VAL A 30 20.03 0.84 -17.48
C VAL A 30 20.19 2.11 -18.33
N PRO A 31 19.88 2.09 -19.65
CA PRO A 31 20.12 3.22 -20.53
C PRO A 31 19.51 4.53 -20.02
N GLY A 32 20.37 5.52 -19.77
CA GLY A 32 19.96 6.87 -19.37
C GLY A 32 19.65 7.04 -17.89
N ILE A 33 19.82 6.03 -17.03
CA ILE A 33 19.56 6.16 -15.58
C ILE A 33 20.44 7.23 -14.93
N THR A 34 21.75 7.26 -15.22
CA THR A 34 22.67 8.26 -14.68
C THR A 34 22.24 9.67 -15.07
N LYS A 35 21.88 9.88 -16.35
CA LYS A 35 21.38 11.17 -16.87
C LYS A 35 20.04 11.56 -16.23
N LYS A 36 19.14 10.59 -15.99
CA LYS A 36 17.90 10.81 -15.25
C LYS A 36 18.21 11.26 -13.82
N LEU A 37 19.07 10.56 -13.09
CA LEU A 37 19.43 10.89 -11.70
C LEU A 37 20.16 12.24 -11.59
N GLU A 38 21.01 12.58 -12.55
CA GLU A 38 21.63 13.91 -12.64
C GLU A 38 20.59 15.00 -12.90
N HIS A 39 19.61 14.74 -13.76
CA HIS A 39 18.49 15.64 -13.95
C HIS A 39 17.68 15.79 -12.66
N LEU A 40 17.40 14.69 -11.93
CA LEU A 40 16.70 14.74 -10.64
C LEU A 40 17.46 15.59 -9.60
N ALA A 41 18.79 15.52 -9.59
CA ALA A 41 19.62 16.32 -8.67
C ALA A 41 19.62 17.82 -9.01
N ASN A 42 19.40 18.19 -10.27
CA ASN A 42 19.54 19.57 -10.74
C ASN A 42 18.21 20.27 -11.06
N ASP A 43 17.12 19.52 -11.23
CA ASP A 43 15.79 20.06 -11.54
C ASP A 43 15.07 20.49 -10.26
N PRO A 44 14.81 21.80 -10.06
CA PRO A 44 14.01 22.28 -8.94
C PRO A 44 12.53 21.90 -9.08
N SER A 45 12.10 21.31 -10.20
CA SER A 45 10.71 21.07 -10.58
C SER A 45 10.39 19.62 -11.05
N ILE A 46 10.70 18.60 -10.26
CA ILE A 46 10.62 17.17 -10.65
C ILE A 46 9.20 16.71 -11.01
N ASN A 47 9.07 15.88 -12.04
CA ASN A 47 7.82 15.15 -12.29
C ASN A 47 7.76 13.89 -11.44
N LEU A 48 6.61 13.68 -10.79
CA LEU A 48 6.39 12.57 -9.87
C LEU A 48 6.54 11.19 -10.49
N ASP A 49 5.92 10.98 -11.67
CA ASP A 49 5.99 9.70 -12.38
C ASP A 49 7.44 9.39 -12.76
N SER A 50 8.22 10.42 -13.11
CA SER A 50 9.64 10.30 -13.42
C SER A 50 10.49 9.98 -12.18
N LEU A 51 10.11 10.47 -11.00
CA LEU A 51 10.79 10.15 -9.75
C LEU A 51 10.48 8.71 -9.30
N ILE A 52 9.21 8.29 -9.35
CA ILE A 52 8.81 6.91 -9.05
C ILE A 52 9.52 5.95 -10.01
N ASP A 53 9.48 6.23 -11.31
CA ASP A 53 10.15 5.43 -12.35
C ASP A 53 11.66 5.31 -12.09
N ALA A 54 12.31 6.41 -11.70
CA ALA A 54 13.73 6.41 -11.37
C ALA A 54 14.05 5.61 -10.11
N ILE A 55 13.26 5.75 -9.04
CA ILE A 55 13.44 4.97 -7.80
C ILE A 55 13.25 3.48 -8.08
N GLU A 56 12.19 3.10 -8.79
CA GLU A 56 11.97 1.69 -9.16
C GLU A 56 13.08 1.13 -10.05
N GLN A 57 13.66 1.93 -10.95
CA GLN A 57 14.80 1.51 -11.76
C GLN A 57 16.08 1.34 -10.94
N VAL A 58 16.31 2.16 -9.91
CA VAL A 58 17.49 2.08 -9.04
C VAL A 58 17.42 0.85 -8.14
N PHE A 59 16.24 0.57 -7.57
CA PHE A 59 16.00 -0.57 -6.68
C PHE A 59 15.48 -1.81 -7.42
N LYS A 60 16.03 -2.07 -8.60
CA LYS A 60 15.76 -3.29 -9.37
C LYS A 60 17.03 -4.12 -9.47
N LEU A 61 16.89 -5.45 -9.45
CA LEU A 61 18.02 -6.33 -9.75
C LEU A 61 18.42 -6.17 -11.23
N PRO A 62 19.72 -5.98 -11.55
CA PRO A 62 20.14 -5.72 -12.93
C PRO A 62 20.25 -6.99 -13.80
N PHE A 63 19.85 -8.15 -13.28
CA PHE A 63 19.89 -9.43 -13.98
C PHE A 63 18.72 -10.32 -13.54
N GLU A 64 18.42 -11.35 -14.36
CA GLU A 64 17.37 -12.31 -14.04
C GLU A 64 17.92 -13.45 -13.17
N TYR A 65 17.37 -13.64 -11.97
CA TYR A 65 17.66 -14.83 -11.15
C TYR A 65 16.93 -16.06 -11.74
N PRO A 66 17.50 -17.27 -11.57
CA PRO A 66 16.84 -18.49 -11.96
C PRO A 66 15.57 -18.70 -11.13
N LYS A 67 14.41 -18.74 -11.79
CA LYS A 67 13.13 -19.18 -11.20
C LYS A 67 13.25 -20.66 -10.85
N VAL A 68 13.53 -21.02 -9.59
CA VAL A 68 13.58 -22.45 -9.20
C VAL A 68 12.20 -22.91 -8.71
N CYS A 69 11.74 -23.99 -9.33
CA CYS A 69 10.51 -24.71 -9.04
C CYS A 69 10.54 -25.44 -7.67
N SER A 70 9.38 -25.40 -6.99
CA SER A 70 8.83 -26.33 -5.99
C SER A 70 9.71 -26.79 -4.80
N GLY A 71 9.38 -26.29 -3.60
CA GLY A 71 9.84 -26.83 -2.31
C GLY A 71 9.56 -25.89 -1.13
N SER A 72 9.57 -26.42 0.11
CA SER A 72 9.26 -25.70 1.36
C SER A 72 10.38 -24.76 1.88
N ILE A 73 11.28 -24.31 1.00
CA ILE A 73 12.39 -23.41 1.30
C ILE A 73 12.19 -22.17 0.42
N ALA A 74 12.20 -20.97 1.01
CA ALA A 74 12.12 -19.72 0.25
C ALA A 74 13.21 -19.72 -0.84
N SER A 75 12.85 -19.41 -2.09
CA SER A 75 13.82 -19.34 -3.18
C SER A 75 14.82 -18.20 -2.95
N ILE A 76 16.06 -18.31 -3.44
CA ILE A 76 17.05 -17.22 -3.42
C ILE A 76 16.44 -15.91 -3.92
N TYR A 77 15.62 -16.00 -4.96
CA TYR A 77 14.91 -14.86 -5.53
C TYR A 77 14.13 -14.09 -4.46
N ASN A 78 13.38 -14.78 -3.59
CA ASN A 78 12.64 -14.14 -2.51
C ASN A 78 13.58 -13.47 -1.50
N ILE A 79 14.69 -14.11 -1.14
CA ILE A 79 15.68 -13.54 -0.20
C ILE A 79 16.33 -12.27 -0.78
N CYS A 80 16.65 -12.29 -2.08
CA CYS A 80 17.20 -11.13 -2.78
C CYS A 80 16.18 -10.00 -2.95
N GLU A 81 14.93 -10.31 -3.28
CA GLU A 81 13.85 -9.32 -3.34
C GLU A 81 13.57 -8.71 -1.95
N GLU A 82 13.55 -9.53 -0.89
CA GLU A 82 13.46 -9.06 0.50
C GLU A 82 14.63 -8.14 0.86
N PHE A 83 15.86 -8.47 0.46
CA PHE A 83 17.01 -7.60 0.64
C PHE A 83 16.88 -6.26 -0.10
N ILE A 84 16.44 -6.27 -1.36
CA ILE A 84 16.26 -5.04 -2.14
C ILE A 84 15.16 -4.17 -1.53
N GLN A 85 14.07 -4.78 -1.07
CA GLN A 85 12.98 -4.09 -0.39
C GLN A 85 13.45 -3.50 0.94
N GLN A 86 14.18 -4.26 1.76
CA GLN A 86 14.76 -3.78 3.01
C GLN A 86 15.75 -2.63 2.78
N LEU A 87 16.62 -2.75 1.77
CA LEU A 87 17.56 -1.69 1.39
C LEU A 87 16.82 -0.41 0.93
N LYS A 88 15.70 -0.56 0.22
CA LYS A 88 14.82 0.54 -0.20
C LYS A 88 14.16 1.21 1.00
N GLU A 89 13.61 0.44 1.93
CA GLU A 89 13.01 0.96 3.16
C GLU A 89 14.03 1.70 4.02
N ASP A 90 15.18 1.07 4.29
CA ASP A 90 16.22 1.66 5.12
C ASP A 90 16.89 2.88 4.45
N PHE A 91 16.97 2.92 3.11
CA PHE A 91 17.42 4.10 2.37
C PHE A 91 16.60 5.34 2.74
N PHE A 92 15.27 5.20 2.85
CA PHE A 92 14.40 6.32 3.24
C PHE A 92 14.58 6.69 4.71
N ILE A 93 14.74 5.72 5.61
CA ILE A 93 15.02 5.93 7.04
C ILE A 93 16.35 6.68 7.26
N ILE A 94 17.36 6.39 6.44
CA ILE A 94 18.71 6.95 6.62
C ILE A 94 18.91 8.25 5.88
N ASN A 95 18.22 8.45 4.76
CA ASN A 95 18.10 9.79 4.18
C ASN A 95 17.50 10.76 5.18
N GLN A 96 16.45 10.36 5.91
CA GLN A 96 15.95 11.16 7.03
C GLN A 96 17.06 11.48 8.04
N THR A 97 17.85 10.49 8.46
CA THR A 97 18.89 10.70 9.49
C THR A 97 19.99 11.64 9.01
N ASN A 98 20.41 11.52 7.75
CA ASN A 98 21.47 12.34 7.15
C ASN A 98 21.04 13.77 6.85
N ILE A 99 19.76 13.97 6.53
CA ILE A 99 19.22 15.31 6.30
C ILE A 99 19.12 16.10 7.60
N ASN A 100 18.87 15.42 8.74
CA ASN A 100 18.99 16.05 10.05
C ASN A 100 20.43 16.51 10.38
N ARG A 101 21.47 15.96 9.71
CA ARG A 101 22.89 16.27 9.94
C ARG A 101 23.39 17.52 9.21
N TRP A 102 22.72 18.00 8.16
CA TRP A 102 23.24 19.06 7.29
C TRP A 102 22.29 20.28 7.16
N PRO A 103 22.75 21.53 7.40
CA PRO A 103 21.98 22.75 7.13
C PRO A 103 21.71 23.02 5.62
N PRO A 104 20.71 23.85 5.27
CA PRO A 104 20.27 24.05 3.87
C PRO A 104 21.33 24.74 3.01
N GLU A 105 22.25 25.43 3.67
CA GLU A 105 23.31 26.22 3.07
C GLU A 105 24.63 25.45 2.91
N THR A 106 24.75 24.26 3.52
CA THR A 106 25.94 23.41 3.40
C THR A 106 25.63 22.13 2.65
N PHE A 107 26.02 22.11 1.38
CA PHE A 107 26.03 20.88 0.60
C PHE A 107 27.09 19.93 1.17
N PRO A 108 26.74 18.69 1.57
CA PRO A 108 27.74 17.69 1.88
C PRO A 108 28.61 17.52 0.64
N ASN A 109 29.92 17.67 0.82
CA ASN A 109 30.83 17.28 -0.25
C ASN A 109 30.68 15.77 -0.50
N ARG A 110 31.12 15.32 -1.67
CA ARG A 110 31.00 13.93 -2.10
C ARG A 110 31.51 12.93 -1.04
N ASN A 111 32.58 13.27 -0.31
CA ASN A 111 33.18 12.39 0.69
C ASN A 111 32.32 12.26 1.94
N GLU A 112 31.73 13.35 2.43
CA GLU A 112 30.82 13.34 3.59
C GLU A 112 29.53 12.56 3.31
N LEU A 113 29.03 12.62 2.07
CA LEU A 113 27.92 11.79 1.61
C LEU A 113 28.28 10.30 1.69
N TYR A 114 29.45 9.91 1.18
CA TYR A 114 29.92 8.52 1.26
C TYR A 114 30.15 8.05 2.70
N LYS A 115 30.78 8.86 3.57
CA LYS A 115 30.97 8.53 5.00
C LYS A 115 29.66 8.25 5.73
N SER A 116 28.59 8.93 5.33
CA SER A 116 27.29 8.81 5.99
C SER A 116 26.42 7.70 5.40
N PHE A 117 26.60 7.36 4.11
CA PHE A 117 25.70 6.46 3.39
C PHE A 117 26.26 5.05 3.17
N ILE A 118 27.58 4.89 3.02
CA ILE A 118 28.19 3.56 2.85
C ILE A 118 28.08 2.69 4.11
N PRO A 119 28.22 3.19 5.37
CA PRO A 119 28.06 2.33 6.55
C PRO A 119 26.66 1.75 6.69
N PHE A 120 25.65 2.46 6.19
CA PHE A 120 24.28 1.97 6.07
C PHE A 120 24.19 0.78 5.13
N ILE A 121 24.67 0.97 3.90
CA ILE A 121 24.68 -0.08 2.89
C ILE A 121 25.43 -1.30 3.44
N CYS A 122 26.58 -1.10 4.10
CA CYS A 122 27.31 -2.16 4.78
C CYS A 122 26.48 -2.87 5.86
N GLY A 123 25.72 -2.16 6.70
CA GLY A 123 24.85 -2.77 7.72
C GLY A 123 23.77 -3.66 7.13
N THR A 124 23.13 -3.22 6.04
CA THR A 124 22.11 -4.01 5.33
C THR A 124 22.73 -5.23 4.64
N ILE A 125 23.89 -5.04 3.99
CA ILE A 125 24.66 -6.14 3.40
C ILE A 125 25.09 -7.15 4.47
N TYR A 126 25.51 -6.71 5.65
CA TYR A 126 25.89 -7.58 6.76
C TYR A 126 24.72 -8.50 7.17
N ALA A 127 23.53 -7.92 7.37
CA ALA A 127 22.32 -8.68 7.71
C ALA A 127 21.96 -9.68 6.61
N PHE A 128 22.01 -9.24 5.35
CA PHE A 128 21.75 -10.09 4.18
C PHE A 128 22.72 -11.27 4.08
N VAL A 129 24.03 -11.03 4.14
CA VAL A 129 25.06 -12.07 4.02
C VAL A 129 24.94 -13.09 5.16
N LYS A 130 24.61 -12.63 6.37
CA LYS A 130 24.39 -13.51 7.54
C LYS A 130 23.18 -14.41 7.36
N GLU A 131 22.06 -13.86 6.88
CA GLU A 131 20.84 -14.65 6.60
C GLU A 131 21.05 -15.60 5.41
N LEU A 132 21.83 -15.20 4.42
CA LEU A 132 22.11 -15.98 3.21
C LEU A 132 22.91 -17.25 3.50
N PHE A 133 24.01 -17.14 4.25
CA PHE A 133 24.93 -18.28 4.43
C PHE A 133 24.71 -19.07 5.71
N LYS A 134 24.17 -18.47 6.78
CA LYS A 134 23.94 -19.12 8.11
C LYS A 134 25.16 -19.87 8.67
N ASP A 135 26.36 -19.51 8.22
CA ASP A 135 27.66 -20.01 8.64
C ASP A 135 28.53 -18.81 8.99
N ASP A 136 28.78 -18.61 10.28
CA ASP A 136 29.53 -17.46 10.79
C ASP A 136 30.99 -17.47 10.32
N ASN A 137 31.61 -18.63 10.12
CA ASN A 137 33.01 -18.71 9.67
C ASN A 137 33.14 -18.26 8.22
N PHE A 138 32.24 -18.73 7.35
CA PHE A 138 32.20 -18.31 5.96
C PHE A 138 31.84 -16.84 5.81
N THR A 139 30.82 -16.39 6.55
CA THR A 139 30.34 -15.00 6.58
C THR A 139 31.43 -14.04 7.03
N ASN A 140 32.12 -14.32 8.13
CA ASN A 140 33.18 -13.44 8.61
C ASN A 140 34.36 -13.38 7.63
N ARG A 141 34.69 -14.49 6.97
CA ARG A 141 35.76 -14.52 5.96
C ARG A 141 35.44 -13.64 4.76
N ILE A 142 34.21 -13.71 4.23
CA ILE A 142 33.80 -12.96 3.03
C ILE A 142 33.63 -11.45 3.31
N LEU A 143 33.25 -11.08 4.54
CA LEU A 143 33.11 -9.68 4.95
C LEU A 143 34.45 -8.99 5.22
N LEU A 144 35.46 -9.73 5.69
CA LEU A 144 36.75 -9.18 6.11
C LEU A 144 37.84 -9.24 5.04
N THR A 145 37.59 -9.87 3.89
CA THR A 145 38.56 -9.91 2.79
C THR A 145 38.65 -8.55 2.07
N GLU A 146 39.88 -8.18 1.65
CA GLU A 146 40.12 -7.00 0.81
C GLU A 146 39.70 -7.23 -0.65
N THR A 147 39.54 -8.48 -1.08
CA THR A 147 39.09 -8.84 -2.43
C THR A 147 37.87 -9.77 -2.41
N PRO A 148 36.67 -9.29 -1.99
CA PRO A 148 35.47 -10.11 -1.85
C PRO A 148 35.07 -10.89 -3.10
N LEU A 149 35.17 -10.27 -4.28
CA LEU A 149 34.89 -10.94 -5.56
C LEU A 149 35.86 -12.08 -5.84
N GLN A 150 37.14 -11.84 -5.62
CA GLN A 150 38.18 -12.84 -5.86
C GLN A 150 38.03 -14.02 -4.90
N ASP A 151 37.79 -13.78 -3.61
CA ASP A 151 37.57 -14.85 -2.63
C ASP A 151 36.30 -15.64 -2.93
N GLY A 152 35.23 -14.95 -3.36
CA GLY A 152 33.99 -15.58 -3.81
C GLY A 152 34.20 -16.51 -5.01
N LEU A 153 34.83 -16.02 -6.08
CA LEU A 153 35.13 -16.82 -7.27
C LEU A 153 36.08 -17.99 -6.95
N ASN A 154 37.09 -17.78 -6.11
CA ASN A 154 37.96 -18.87 -5.65
C ASN A 154 37.21 -19.92 -4.82
N THR A 155 36.20 -19.51 -4.05
CA THR A 155 35.31 -20.44 -3.34
C THR A 155 34.49 -21.27 -4.31
N ILE A 156 33.95 -20.64 -5.36
CA ILE A 156 33.25 -21.33 -6.44
C ILE A 156 34.16 -22.36 -7.10
N LEU A 157 35.41 -22.02 -7.43
CA LEU A 157 36.39 -22.97 -7.99
C LEU A 157 36.71 -24.14 -7.06
N LYS A 158 36.83 -23.88 -5.75
CA LYS A 158 37.08 -24.94 -4.77
C LYS A 158 35.91 -25.91 -4.70
N LYS A 159 34.68 -25.42 -4.83
CA LYS A 159 33.46 -26.26 -4.84
C LYS A 159 33.29 -27.00 -6.17
N CYS A 160 33.61 -26.33 -7.28
CA CYS A 160 33.47 -26.85 -8.63
C CYS A 160 34.75 -26.57 -9.44
N PRO A 161 35.77 -27.44 -9.37
CA PRO A 161 37.04 -27.24 -10.09
C PRO A 161 36.88 -27.16 -11.62
N GLN A 162 35.85 -27.84 -12.15
CA GLN A 162 35.51 -27.87 -13.59
C GLN A 162 34.84 -26.58 -14.08
N PHE A 163 34.58 -25.60 -13.20
CA PHE A 163 33.90 -24.35 -13.56
C PHE A 163 34.65 -23.57 -14.66
N ILE A 164 35.98 -23.52 -14.63
CA ILE A 164 36.77 -22.84 -15.67
C ILE A 164 36.77 -23.61 -17.00
N ASP A 165 36.58 -24.93 -16.92
CA ASP A 165 36.70 -25.81 -18.06
C ASP A 165 35.52 -25.73 -19.03
N CYS A 166 34.39 -25.17 -18.59
CA CYS A 166 33.19 -25.00 -19.41
C CYS A 166 33.25 -23.82 -20.40
N PHE A 167 34.22 -22.91 -20.26
CA PHE A 167 34.30 -21.68 -21.05
C PHE A 167 35.29 -21.78 -22.22
N HIS A 168 34.93 -21.20 -23.37
CA HIS A 168 35.84 -21.01 -24.51
C HIS A 168 36.98 -20.03 -24.17
N ASN A 169 38.07 -20.05 -24.93
CA ASN A 169 39.30 -19.28 -24.65
C ASN A 169 39.08 -17.79 -24.30
N THR A 170 38.12 -17.12 -24.95
CA THR A 170 37.81 -15.71 -24.70
C THR A 170 37.06 -15.45 -23.39
N GLU A 171 36.20 -16.36 -22.96
CA GLU A 171 35.44 -16.28 -21.70
C GLU A 171 36.28 -16.76 -20.52
N ARG A 172 37.08 -17.81 -20.74
CA ARG A 172 38.08 -18.28 -19.79
C ARG A 172 39.07 -17.17 -19.43
N ASP A 173 39.57 -16.43 -20.42
CA ASP A 173 40.45 -15.29 -20.18
C ASP A 173 39.75 -14.18 -19.37
N LYS A 174 38.46 -13.92 -19.59
CA LYS A 174 37.68 -12.96 -18.77
C LYS A 174 37.59 -13.41 -17.31
N VAL A 175 37.19 -14.66 -17.06
CA VAL A 175 37.08 -15.22 -15.71
C VAL A 175 38.45 -15.25 -15.02
N GLN A 176 39.52 -15.59 -15.74
CA GLN A 176 40.89 -15.53 -15.22
C GLN A 176 41.31 -14.10 -14.88
N ARG A 177 40.93 -13.09 -15.67
CA ARG A 177 41.15 -11.68 -15.32
C ARG A 177 40.39 -11.24 -14.08
N TRP A 178 39.18 -11.75 -13.85
CA TRP A 178 38.41 -11.50 -12.63
C TRP A 178 39.07 -12.15 -11.40
N LEU A 179 39.49 -13.42 -11.53
CA LEU A 179 40.24 -14.15 -10.50
C LEU A 179 41.60 -13.53 -10.18
N ALA A 180 42.20 -12.83 -11.14
CA ALA A 180 43.44 -12.08 -10.95
C ALA A 180 43.20 -10.66 -10.41
N GLY A 181 41.96 -10.23 -10.21
CA GLY A 181 41.61 -8.86 -9.80
C GLY A 181 41.95 -7.80 -10.86
N LYS A 182 42.29 -8.18 -12.09
CA LYS A 182 42.71 -7.27 -13.17
C LYS A 182 41.53 -6.58 -13.85
N GLN A 183 40.33 -7.17 -13.74
CA GLN A 183 39.10 -6.63 -14.30
C GLN A 183 37.93 -6.99 -13.39
N LEU A 184 37.06 -6.02 -13.13
CA LEU A 184 35.84 -6.23 -12.36
C LEU A 184 34.66 -6.38 -13.32
N PRO A 185 33.90 -7.48 -13.25
CA PRO A 185 32.66 -7.61 -14.01
C PRO A 185 31.61 -6.64 -13.49
N ASN A 186 30.63 -6.34 -14.33
CA ASN A 186 29.33 -5.88 -13.84
C ASN A 186 28.48 -7.10 -13.45
N MET A 187 27.46 -6.91 -12.61
CA MET A 187 26.57 -7.97 -12.13
C MET A 187 25.98 -8.78 -13.30
N GLY A 188 25.46 -8.11 -14.35
CA GLY A 188 24.92 -8.78 -15.53
C GLY A 188 25.91 -9.76 -16.18
N ASN A 189 27.13 -9.30 -16.51
CA ASN A 189 28.15 -10.15 -17.12
C ASN A 189 28.61 -11.28 -16.17
N LEU A 190 28.68 -11.02 -14.86
CA LEU A 190 29.04 -12.04 -13.87
C LEU A 190 28.00 -13.18 -13.87
N PHE A 191 26.72 -12.82 -13.81
CA PHE A 191 25.62 -13.79 -13.80
C PHE A 191 25.42 -14.48 -15.15
N ASP A 192 25.63 -13.80 -16.27
CA ASP A 192 25.61 -14.41 -17.60
C ASP A 192 26.65 -15.54 -17.73
N VAL A 193 27.85 -15.32 -17.17
CA VAL A 193 28.92 -16.33 -17.16
C VAL A 193 28.56 -17.49 -16.23
N ILE A 194 28.03 -17.23 -15.03
CA ILE A 194 27.59 -18.28 -14.11
C ILE A 194 26.42 -19.09 -14.70
N ASN A 195 25.51 -18.44 -15.40
CA ASN A 195 24.37 -19.07 -16.07
C ASN A 195 24.80 -19.99 -17.21
N LYS A 196 25.84 -19.62 -17.98
CA LYS A 196 26.43 -20.51 -18.99
C LYS A 196 27.06 -21.76 -18.39
N ALA A 197 27.55 -21.69 -17.15
CA ALA A 197 28.13 -22.82 -16.44
C ALA A 197 27.09 -23.65 -15.65
N LYS A 198 25.79 -23.35 -15.77
CA LYS A 198 24.73 -23.94 -14.95
C LYS A 198 24.74 -25.47 -14.95
N ASP A 199 24.91 -26.10 -16.11
CA ASP A 199 24.90 -27.55 -16.25
C ASP A 199 26.11 -28.21 -15.55
N VAL A 200 27.25 -27.54 -15.53
CA VAL A 200 28.49 -28.00 -14.87
C VAL A 200 28.45 -27.75 -13.36
N LEU A 201 27.85 -26.64 -12.94
CA LEU A 201 27.67 -26.30 -11.52
C LEU A 201 26.66 -27.24 -10.83
N GLY A 202 25.66 -27.72 -11.56
CA GLY A 202 24.68 -28.71 -11.08
C GLY A 202 24.01 -28.27 -9.78
N CYS A 203 24.10 -29.09 -8.74
CA CYS A 203 23.52 -28.81 -7.43
C CYS A 203 24.16 -27.62 -6.69
N HIS A 204 25.36 -27.18 -7.08
CA HIS A 204 26.05 -26.04 -6.47
C HIS A 204 25.69 -24.71 -7.13
N TYR A 205 24.97 -24.71 -8.26
CA TYR A 205 24.64 -23.50 -9.03
C TYR A 205 24.00 -22.39 -8.18
N ILE A 206 23.07 -22.76 -7.32
CA ILE A 206 22.37 -21.89 -6.35
C ILE A 206 23.39 -21.22 -5.41
N LEU A 207 24.19 -22.01 -4.71
CA LEU A 207 25.24 -21.53 -3.81
C LEU A 207 26.27 -20.64 -4.53
N CYS A 208 26.62 -20.98 -5.77
CA CYS A 208 27.53 -20.16 -6.57
C CYS A 208 26.93 -18.80 -6.94
N CYS A 209 25.62 -18.74 -7.21
CA CYS A 209 24.92 -17.47 -7.43
C CYS A 209 24.90 -16.61 -6.16
N GLU A 210 24.66 -17.21 -4.99
CA GLU A 210 24.66 -16.53 -3.69
C GLU A 210 26.04 -15.93 -3.37
N ILE A 211 27.09 -16.74 -3.52
CA ILE A 211 28.48 -16.31 -3.30
C ILE A 211 28.84 -15.20 -4.27
N ALA A 212 28.54 -15.36 -5.55
CA ALA A 212 28.86 -14.35 -6.56
C ALA A 212 28.14 -13.02 -6.30
N PHE A 213 26.85 -13.07 -5.92
CA PHE A 213 26.07 -11.87 -5.61
C PHE A 213 26.64 -11.12 -4.40
N ALA A 214 26.78 -11.82 -3.27
CA ALA A 214 27.28 -11.24 -2.03
C ALA A 214 28.69 -10.64 -2.21
N SER A 215 29.57 -11.40 -2.86
CA SER A 215 30.94 -10.96 -3.15
C SER A 215 31.00 -9.75 -4.06
N GLN A 216 30.19 -9.70 -5.11
CA GLN A 216 30.17 -8.56 -6.04
C GLN A 216 29.58 -7.31 -5.38
N LEU A 217 28.55 -7.47 -4.56
CA LEU A 217 27.94 -6.39 -3.78
C LEU A 217 28.94 -5.77 -2.79
N LEU A 218 29.69 -6.61 -2.08
CA LEU A 218 30.77 -6.17 -1.20
C LEU A 218 31.90 -5.48 -1.96
N GLN A 219 32.30 -6.03 -3.11
CA GLN A 219 33.35 -5.46 -3.96
C GLN A 219 32.97 -4.07 -4.48
N LYS A 220 31.74 -3.89 -4.97
CA LYS A 220 31.24 -2.59 -5.44
C LYS A 220 31.13 -1.58 -4.30
N THR A 221 30.67 -2.02 -3.14
CA THR A 221 30.61 -1.17 -1.95
C THR A 221 32.02 -0.71 -1.55
N ALA A 222 33.02 -1.60 -1.61
CA ALA A 222 34.41 -1.27 -1.32
C ALA A 222 34.99 -0.26 -2.32
N GLU A 223 34.81 -0.48 -3.63
CA GLU A 223 35.28 0.44 -4.70
C GLU A 223 34.76 1.87 -4.50
N ILE A 224 33.50 2.00 -4.05
CA ILE A 224 32.86 3.29 -3.84
C ILE A 224 33.36 3.95 -2.54
N ALA A 225 33.68 3.14 -1.53
CA ALA A 225 34.18 3.59 -0.23
C ALA A 225 35.67 3.95 -0.23
N GLU A 226 36.47 3.33 -1.11
CA GLU A 226 37.94 3.35 -1.09
C GLU A 226 38.65 4.71 -1.19
N PRO A 227 38.06 5.84 -1.65
CA PRO A 227 38.70 7.14 -1.43
C PRO A 227 38.46 7.74 -0.03
N VAL A 228 37.65 7.10 0.82
CA VAL A 228 37.14 7.66 2.07
C VAL A 228 37.51 6.82 3.30
N TYR A 229 37.26 5.50 3.28
CA TYR A 229 37.66 4.56 4.33
C TYR A 229 37.52 3.09 3.87
N LYS A 230 38.16 2.17 4.59
CA LYS A 230 38.05 0.72 4.33
C LYS A 230 36.80 0.14 4.99
N ILE A 231 35.94 -0.50 4.20
CA ILE A 231 34.69 -1.09 4.71
C ILE A 231 34.93 -2.28 5.66
N GLN A 232 36.09 -2.94 5.55
CA GLN A 232 36.47 -4.07 6.39
C GLN A 232 36.61 -3.67 7.86
N ASP A 233 37.10 -2.45 8.14
CA ASP A 233 37.20 -1.94 9.50
C ASP A 233 35.80 -1.79 10.14
N TYR A 234 34.82 -1.39 9.33
CA TYR A 234 33.42 -1.29 9.75
C TYR A 234 32.80 -2.67 10.00
N PHE A 235 33.00 -3.64 9.10
CA PHE A 235 32.52 -5.01 9.30
C PHE A 235 33.17 -5.68 10.51
N LYS A 236 34.47 -5.47 10.74
CA LYS A 236 35.18 -5.96 11.91
C LYS A 236 34.53 -5.43 13.20
N SER A 237 34.22 -4.14 13.24
CA SER A 237 33.48 -3.55 14.36
C SER A 237 32.10 -4.19 14.54
N LEU A 238 31.33 -4.40 13.47
CA LEU A 238 30.02 -5.07 13.57
C LEU A 238 30.12 -6.50 14.12
N ILE A 239 31.10 -7.27 13.65
CA ILE A 239 31.33 -8.66 14.09
C ILE A 239 31.70 -8.69 15.57
N GLU A 240 32.65 -7.86 16.00
CA GLU A 240 33.12 -7.76 17.39
C GLU A 240 32.00 -7.36 18.37
N ASN A 241 31.04 -6.57 17.90
CA ASN A 241 29.93 -6.09 18.73
C ASN A 241 28.70 -6.99 18.71
N SER A 242 28.54 -7.84 17.69
CA SER A 242 27.42 -8.80 17.56
C SER A 242 27.40 -9.92 18.60
N SER A 243 28.52 -10.15 19.31
CA SER A 243 28.66 -11.10 20.42
C SER A 243 28.27 -10.53 21.79
N SER A 244 27.93 -9.24 21.85
CA SER A 244 27.25 -8.62 22.98
C SER A 244 25.75 -8.57 22.68
N ASN A 245 24.90 -9.17 23.53
CA ASN A 245 23.43 -9.12 23.42
C ASN A 245 22.90 -7.69 23.63
N SER A 246 23.19 -6.78 22.71
CA SER A 246 22.64 -5.44 22.73
C SER A 246 22.03 -5.15 21.36
N GLU A 247 20.71 -4.93 21.34
CA GLU A 247 19.95 -4.34 20.24
C GLU A 247 20.38 -2.88 19.94
N ASP A 248 21.61 -2.50 20.28
CA ASP A 248 22.01 -1.11 20.56
C ASP A 248 23.27 -0.65 19.81
N PHE A 249 23.67 -1.33 18.73
CA PHE A 249 24.57 -0.72 17.76
C PHE A 249 23.85 0.32 16.88
N LYS A 250 23.37 1.37 17.55
CA LYS A 250 22.91 2.62 16.95
C LYS A 250 24.13 3.43 16.52
N TYR A 251 24.15 3.76 15.23
CA TYR A 251 24.91 4.81 14.58
C TYR A 251 25.27 5.99 15.53
N ASP A 252 26.49 6.51 15.49
CA ASP A 252 26.90 7.81 16.09
C ASP A 252 26.18 8.25 17.40
N ASN A 253 26.45 7.59 18.53
CA ASN A 253 25.81 7.83 19.84
C ASN A 253 25.82 9.29 20.35
N ILE A 254 26.73 10.15 19.89
CA ILE A 254 26.76 11.57 20.30
C ILE A 254 25.68 12.39 19.57
N HIS A 255 25.50 12.18 18.26
CA HIS A 255 24.50 12.89 17.46
C HIS A 255 23.12 12.26 17.54
N LEU A 256 23.03 10.93 17.68
CA LEU A 256 21.77 10.25 18.00
C LEU A 256 21.28 10.59 19.41
N GLY A 257 22.20 10.80 20.36
CA GLY A 257 21.90 11.43 21.65
C GLY A 257 21.33 12.84 21.49
N LYS A 258 21.97 13.71 20.69
CA LYS A 258 21.46 15.06 20.38
C LYS A 258 20.13 15.06 19.61
N CYS A 259 19.89 14.12 18.69
CA CYS A 259 18.65 14.01 17.92
C CYS A 259 17.50 13.44 18.75
N SER A 260 17.78 12.45 19.60
CA SER A 260 16.84 11.95 20.61
C SER A 260 16.48 13.05 21.62
N LEU A 261 17.48 13.82 22.05
CA LEU A 261 17.29 14.98 22.90
C LEU A 261 16.48 16.07 22.19
N LEU A 262 16.78 16.38 20.92
CA LEU A 262 16.03 17.33 20.11
C LEU A 262 14.59 16.89 19.89
N GLN A 263 14.33 15.60 19.67
CA GLN A 263 12.97 15.08 19.58
C GLN A 263 12.22 15.24 20.91
N LYS A 264 12.86 14.92 22.05
CA LYS A 264 12.28 15.16 23.37
C LYS A 264 11.98 16.64 23.60
N HIS A 265 12.89 17.53 23.23
CA HIS A 265 12.68 18.98 23.34
C HIS A 265 11.63 19.50 22.36
N PHE A 266 11.51 18.92 21.18
CA PHE A 266 10.45 19.24 20.23
C PHE A 266 9.08 18.83 20.78
N ILE A 267 8.97 17.66 21.41
CA ILE A 267 7.75 17.23 22.12
C ILE A 267 7.44 18.21 23.28
N CYS A 268 8.43 18.53 24.12
CA CYS A 268 8.26 19.52 25.19
C CYS A 268 7.85 20.90 24.63
N ALA A 269 8.38 21.30 23.47
CA ALA A 269 8.01 22.56 22.82
C ALA A 269 6.59 22.52 22.26
N GLN A 270 6.11 21.38 21.75
CA GLN A 270 4.71 21.20 21.36
C GLN A 270 3.78 21.36 22.57
N ASP A 271 4.11 20.72 23.70
CA ASP A 271 3.37 20.86 24.96
C ASP A 271 3.41 22.30 25.47
N GLY A 272 4.57 22.95 25.36
CA GLY A 272 4.75 24.37 25.68
C GLY A 272 3.85 25.26 24.83
N VAL A 273 3.85 25.09 23.50
CA VAL A 273 3.00 25.85 22.57
C VAL A 273 1.51 25.66 22.92
N ARG A 274 1.09 24.42 23.20
CA ARG A 274 -0.29 24.11 23.62
C ARG A 274 -0.64 24.79 24.94
N TYR A 275 0.21 24.66 25.95
CA TYR A 275 0.02 25.29 27.26
C TYR A 275 -0.05 26.82 27.14
N CYS A 276 0.81 27.42 26.33
CA CYS A 276 0.83 28.86 26.09
C CYS A 276 -0.47 29.34 25.44
N ALA A 277 -0.99 28.59 24.47
CA ALA A 277 -2.26 28.93 23.83
C ALA A 277 -3.45 28.95 24.80
N GLN A 278 -3.45 28.07 25.82
CA GLN A 278 -4.47 28.07 26.89
C GLN A 278 -4.39 29.31 27.80
N GLN A 279 -3.23 29.97 27.90
CA GLN A 279 -2.95 31.04 28.87
C GLN A 279 -2.89 32.46 28.26
N ASN A 280 -3.34 32.64 27.01
CA ASN A 280 -3.28 33.89 26.22
C ASN A 280 -1.86 34.27 25.67
N PRO A 281 -1.78 35.07 24.57
CA PRO A 281 -0.74 34.97 23.52
C PRO A 281 0.70 35.50 23.73
N PRO A 282 1.15 36.15 24.84
CA PRO A 282 2.57 36.58 24.94
C PRO A 282 3.57 35.41 25.03
N THR A 283 3.08 34.20 25.32
CA THR A 283 3.88 33.06 25.77
C THR A 283 4.29 32.09 24.66
N THR A 284 3.58 32.04 23.53
CA THR A 284 3.93 31.11 22.44
C THR A 284 5.23 31.48 21.73
N ILE A 285 5.50 32.79 21.60
CA ILE A 285 6.80 33.31 21.12
C ILE A 285 7.92 32.86 22.08
N LEU A 286 7.67 32.87 23.40
CA LEU A 286 8.64 32.40 24.40
C LEU A 286 8.93 30.90 24.26
N ALA A 287 7.92 30.07 23.99
CA ALA A 287 8.13 28.62 23.75
C ALA A 287 8.97 28.37 22.49
N LEU A 288 8.71 29.13 21.42
CA LEU A 288 9.48 29.09 20.17
C LEU A 288 10.92 29.59 20.36
N GLU A 289 11.11 30.67 21.10
CA GLU A 289 12.43 31.19 21.48
C GLU A 289 13.22 30.22 22.35
N GLN A 290 12.57 29.55 23.30
CA GLN A 290 13.21 28.54 24.15
C GLN A 290 13.67 27.34 23.31
N PHE A 291 12.83 26.87 22.38
CA PHE A 291 13.23 25.82 21.45
C PHE A 291 14.43 26.26 20.59
N ALA A 292 14.40 27.49 20.06
CA ALA A 292 15.52 28.06 19.29
C ALA A 292 16.82 28.16 20.13
N ARG A 293 16.73 28.58 21.39
CA ARG A 293 17.87 28.65 22.32
C ARG A 293 18.44 27.27 22.64
N VAL A 294 17.60 26.26 22.82
CA VAL A 294 18.04 24.87 23.00
C VAL A 294 18.78 24.37 21.76
N CYS A 295 18.23 24.59 20.56
CA CYS A 295 18.89 24.24 19.30
C CYS A 295 20.26 24.91 19.18
N ALA A 296 20.35 26.22 19.49
CA ALA A 296 21.61 26.97 19.50
C ALA A 296 22.61 26.42 20.54
N THR A 297 22.14 26.07 21.74
CA THR A 297 22.98 25.51 22.82
C THR A 297 23.52 24.12 22.47
N LEU A 298 22.72 23.31 21.77
CA LEU A 298 23.13 22.00 21.27
C LEU A 298 24.04 22.08 20.02
N GLN A 299 24.29 23.30 19.52
CA GLN A 299 24.98 23.61 18.26
C GLN A 299 24.34 22.90 17.06
N ILE A 300 23.01 22.73 17.08
CA ILE A 300 22.23 22.14 16.00
C ILE A 300 21.74 23.30 15.11
N ASN A 301 22.58 23.76 14.18
CA ASN A 301 22.14 24.59 13.07
C ASN A 301 21.84 23.66 11.90
N SER A 302 20.58 23.24 11.71
CA SER A 302 20.22 22.36 10.59
C SER A 302 18.84 22.67 10.01
N ILE A 303 18.61 22.21 8.77
CA ILE A 303 17.32 22.23 8.05
C ILE A 303 16.18 21.74 8.93
N ALA A 304 16.47 20.74 9.77
CA ALA A 304 15.51 20.13 10.66
C ALA A 304 15.06 21.03 11.81
N VAL A 305 15.83 22.05 12.18
CA VAL A 305 15.42 23.07 13.17
C VAL A 305 14.51 24.09 12.52
N GLU A 306 14.83 24.54 11.30
CA GLU A 306 14.03 25.49 10.53
C GLU A 306 12.62 24.92 10.24
N TRP A 307 12.53 23.68 9.77
CA TRP A 307 11.22 23.06 9.55
C TRP A 307 10.47 22.77 10.84
N ARG A 308 11.14 22.25 11.89
CA ARG A 308 10.48 22.04 13.19
C ARG A 308 9.98 23.34 13.80
N PHE A 309 10.69 24.45 13.62
CA PHE A 309 10.21 25.77 14.01
C PHE A 309 8.93 26.14 13.25
N ASN A 310 8.93 26.00 11.92
CA ASN A 310 7.74 26.23 11.11
C ASN A 310 6.57 25.31 11.49
N LEU A 311 6.84 24.06 11.87
CA LEU A 311 5.83 23.12 12.36
C LEU A 311 5.27 23.52 13.74
N LEU A 312 6.11 23.98 14.68
CA LEU A 312 5.65 24.54 15.95
C LEU A 312 4.87 25.85 15.74
N TRP A 313 5.28 26.65 14.76
CA TRP A 313 4.57 27.86 14.36
C TRP A 313 3.18 27.53 13.79
N VAL A 314 3.08 26.51 12.95
CA VAL A 314 1.77 25.98 12.48
C VAL A 314 0.89 25.59 13.66
N LEU A 315 1.42 24.90 14.67
CA LEU A 315 0.62 24.57 15.86
C LEU A 315 0.16 25.81 16.63
N SER A 316 1.04 26.79 16.79
CA SER A 316 0.68 28.07 17.40
C SER A 316 -0.48 28.72 16.65
N LEU A 317 -0.39 28.79 15.32
CA LEU A 317 -1.42 29.38 14.47
C LEU A 317 -2.74 28.60 14.56
N ILE A 318 -2.69 27.27 14.60
CA ILE A 318 -3.86 26.41 14.80
C ILE A 318 -4.54 26.72 16.13
N TYR A 319 -3.79 26.76 17.24
CA TYR A 319 -4.37 27.06 18.55
C TYR A 319 -4.87 28.50 18.67
N GLU A 320 -4.31 29.45 17.92
CA GLU A 320 -4.81 30.83 17.82
C GLU A 320 -6.03 30.97 16.88
N GLY A 321 -6.49 29.89 16.23
CA GLY A 321 -7.63 29.91 15.31
C GLY A 321 -7.34 30.51 13.94
N LYS A 322 -6.06 30.66 13.58
CA LYS A 322 -5.57 31.23 12.31
C LYS A 322 -5.31 30.13 11.28
N PHE A 323 -6.37 29.43 10.87
CA PHE A 323 -6.27 28.22 10.05
C PHE A 323 -5.66 28.45 8.66
N ASP A 324 -6.02 29.55 7.98
CA ASP A 324 -5.51 29.85 6.64
C ASP A 324 -4.01 30.19 6.66
N GLU A 325 -3.54 30.97 7.64
CA GLU A 325 -2.12 31.27 7.83
C GLU A 325 -1.31 29.98 8.13
N ALA A 326 -1.89 29.08 8.92
CA ALA A 326 -1.30 27.79 9.22
C ALA A 326 -1.20 26.92 7.95
N LEU A 327 -2.24 26.93 7.10
CA LEU A 327 -2.26 26.18 5.85
C LEU A 327 -1.22 26.71 4.85
N GLU A 328 -1.10 28.04 4.69
CA GLU A 328 -0.08 28.63 3.83
C GLU A 328 1.34 28.27 4.28
N THR A 329 1.58 28.25 5.58
CA THR A 329 2.84 27.75 6.13
C THR A 329 3.05 26.27 5.77
N LEU A 330 2.05 25.41 5.94
CA LEU A 330 2.15 23.99 5.56
C LEU A 330 2.36 23.77 4.05
N LYS A 331 1.77 24.59 3.17
CA LYS A 331 2.03 24.53 1.72
C LYS A 331 3.51 24.70 1.39
N THR A 332 4.22 25.52 2.17
CA THR A 332 5.67 25.74 1.99
C THR A 332 6.52 24.64 2.64
N VAL A 333 6.08 24.12 3.79
CA VAL A 333 6.88 23.18 4.61
C VAL A 333 6.70 21.72 4.16
N MET A 334 5.48 21.28 3.88
CA MET A 334 5.17 19.87 3.68
C MET A 334 5.88 19.22 2.48
N PRO A 335 5.97 19.85 1.29
CA PRO A 335 6.72 19.29 0.16
C PRO A 335 8.17 18.97 0.52
N ASN A 336 8.80 19.79 1.35
CA ASN A 336 10.17 19.57 1.81
C ASN A 336 10.23 18.51 2.92
N LEU A 337 9.23 18.48 3.81
CA LEU A 337 9.18 17.54 4.94
C LEU A 337 9.15 16.06 4.48
N PHE A 338 8.42 15.75 3.41
CA PHE A 338 8.36 14.39 2.81
C PHE A 338 9.73 13.85 2.37
N TYR A 339 10.68 14.73 2.05
CA TYR A 339 12.00 14.37 1.53
C TYR A 339 13.08 14.44 2.58
N THR A 340 12.87 15.27 3.61
CA THR A 340 13.90 15.67 4.58
C THR A 340 13.78 14.95 5.91
N THR A 341 12.59 14.44 6.22
CA THR A 341 12.31 13.74 7.46
C THR A 341 11.36 12.59 7.18
N ASP A 342 11.53 11.45 7.84
CA ASP A 342 10.43 10.50 7.91
C ASP A 342 9.27 11.22 8.60
N ILE A 343 8.16 11.29 7.89
CA ILE A 343 6.91 11.87 8.34
C ILE A 343 6.51 11.30 9.70
N ILE A 344 6.84 10.04 9.98
CA ILE A 344 6.57 9.38 11.26
C ILE A 344 7.28 10.09 12.43
N HIS A 345 8.47 10.66 12.22
CA HIS A 345 9.22 11.36 13.29
C HIS A 345 8.81 12.81 13.50
N THR A 346 7.95 13.34 12.62
CA THR A 346 7.23 14.60 12.84
C THR A 346 5.95 14.37 13.67
N ALA A 347 5.78 13.19 14.27
CA ALA A 347 4.65 12.89 15.14
C ALA A 347 4.49 13.91 16.26
N ILE A 348 3.29 14.48 16.33
CA ILE A 348 2.76 15.11 17.52
C ILE A 348 2.23 14.01 18.43
N TYR A 349 2.59 14.03 19.70
CA TYR A 349 1.97 13.18 20.71
C TYR A 349 0.65 13.81 21.12
N VAL A 350 -0.38 13.52 20.35
CA VAL A 350 -1.59 14.34 20.43
C VAL A 350 -2.43 14.02 21.65
N ILE A 351 -2.43 12.78 22.17
CA ILE A 351 -3.23 12.44 23.34
C ILE A 351 -2.52 11.39 24.18
N ASP A 352 -2.37 11.73 25.47
CA ASP A 352 -1.92 10.89 26.57
C ASP A 352 -0.38 10.66 26.64
N PRO A 353 0.33 11.38 27.55
CA PRO A 353 1.75 11.16 27.85
C PRO A 353 2.09 9.70 28.20
N GLU A 354 1.10 8.93 28.69
CA GLU A 354 1.28 7.53 29.06
C GLU A 354 1.07 6.56 27.88
N LYS A 355 0.33 6.94 26.83
CA LYS A 355 -0.05 6.02 25.73
C LYS A 355 0.76 6.13 24.44
N LYS A 356 1.72 7.06 24.33
CA LYS A 356 2.75 7.12 23.26
C LYS A 356 2.25 6.88 21.81
N LYS A 357 1.02 7.25 21.45
CA LYS A 357 0.56 7.17 20.04
C LYS A 357 0.56 8.56 19.42
N GLY A 358 1.67 8.91 18.78
CA GLY A 358 1.79 10.17 18.06
C GLY A 358 1.23 10.10 16.64
N ARG A 359 0.61 11.17 16.16
CA ARG A 359 0.16 11.37 14.78
C ARG A 359 1.10 12.35 14.07
N SER A 360 1.59 11.99 12.89
CA SER A 360 2.50 12.85 12.11
C SER A 360 1.88 14.17 11.66
N PHE A 361 2.72 15.19 11.38
CA PHE A 361 2.27 16.44 10.76
C PHE A 361 1.61 16.23 9.39
N PHE A 362 1.82 15.09 8.75
CA PHE A 362 1.05 14.68 7.58
C PHE A 362 -0.46 14.60 7.86
N HIS A 363 -0.85 14.00 9.00
CA HIS A 363 -2.26 13.94 9.41
C HIS A 363 -2.81 15.34 9.70
N ILE A 364 -2.01 16.21 10.30
CA ILE A 364 -2.39 17.60 10.58
C ILE A 364 -2.57 18.40 9.30
N ALA A 365 -1.68 18.19 8.32
CA ALA A 365 -1.81 18.82 7.01
C ALA A 365 -3.07 18.36 6.27
N LEU A 366 -3.38 17.06 6.28
CA LEU A 366 -4.64 16.57 5.72
C LEU A 366 -5.85 17.17 6.46
N ALA A 367 -5.82 17.18 7.79
CA ALA A 367 -6.90 17.71 8.61
C ALA A 367 -7.13 19.21 8.40
N LEU A 368 -6.06 20.01 8.43
CA LEU A 368 -6.12 21.45 8.22
C LEU A 368 -6.50 21.79 6.78
N GLY A 369 -5.96 21.07 5.79
CA GLY A 369 -6.36 21.22 4.39
C GLY A 369 -7.84 20.95 4.16
N ALA A 370 -8.42 20.01 4.89
CA ALA A 370 -9.85 19.74 4.87
C ALA A 370 -10.67 20.80 5.59
N ILE A 371 -10.22 21.28 6.75
CA ILE A 371 -10.84 22.40 7.47
C ILE A 371 -10.85 23.68 6.62
N CYS A 372 -9.78 23.97 5.89
CA CYS A 372 -9.69 25.12 4.98
C CYS A 372 -10.31 24.85 3.58
N GLU A 373 -10.84 23.65 3.32
CA GLU A 373 -11.42 23.24 2.03
C GLU A 373 -10.47 23.37 0.81
N ASP A 374 -9.16 23.30 1.04
CA ASP A 374 -8.14 23.44 0.00
C ASP A 374 -7.89 22.10 -0.73
N ARG A 375 -8.77 21.80 -1.70
CA ARG A 375 -8.63 20.60 -2.54
C ARG A 375 -7.31 20.49 -3.29
N PRO A 376 -6.73 21.57 -3.89
CA PRO A 376 -5.41 21.50 -4.52
C PRO A 376 -4.31 21.02 -3.56
N PHE A 377 -4.29 21.54 -2.34
CA PHE A 377 -3.34 21.12 -1.31
C PHE A 377 -3.58 19.67 -0.88
N LEU A 378 -4.83 19.27 -0.63
CA LEU A 378 -5.16 17.88 -0.30
C LEU A 378 -4.75 16.90 -1.41
N LYS A 379 -4.94 17.29 -2.68
CA LYS A 379 -4.50 16.50 -3.83
C LYS A 379 -2.99 16.34 -3.83
N MET A 380 -2.24 17.42 -3.59
CA MET A 380 -0.79 17.38 -3.45
C MET A 380 -0.35 16.47 -2.31
N MET A 381 -0.95 16.62 -1.12
CA MET A 381 -0.62 15.85 0.08
C MET A 381 -0.90 14.36 -0.09
N LYS A 382 -2.07 13.97 -0.61
CA LYS A 382 -2.38 12.57 -0.86
C LYS A 382 -1.51 11.97 -1.95
N THR A 383 -1.18 12.75 -2.98
CA THR A 383 -0.21 12.35 -4.00
C THR A 383 1.16 12.04 -3.38
N TYR A 384 1.66 12.90 -2.50
CA TYR A 384 2.88 12.60 -1.75
C TYR A 384 2.74 11.34 -0.90
N GLY A 385 1.62 11.20 -0.19
CA GLY A 385 1.35 9.98 0.57
C GLY A 385 1.41 8.71 -0.28
N ILE A 386 0.92 8.74 -1.52
CA ILE A 386 0.99 7.60 -2.45
C ILE A 386 2.45 7.28 -2.83
N VAL A 387 3.23 8.30 -3.20
CA VAL A 387 4.62 8.14 -3.67
C VAL A 387 5.52 7.57 -2.60
N PHE A 388 5.33 8.05 -1.38
CA PHE A 388 6.11 7.63 -0.21
C PHE A 388 5.48 6.42 0.50
N GLY A 389 4.53 5.72 -0.13
CA GLY A 389 3.96 4.48 0.39
C GLY A 389 3.05 4.63 1.62
N LEU A 390 2.70 5.85 2.03
CA LEU A 390 1.73 6.13 3.09
C LEU A 390 0.30 5.77 2.67
N PHE A 391 0.00 5.85 1.37
CA PHE A 391 -1.27 5.43 0.78
C PHE A 391 -1.03 4.49 -0.41
N GLY A 392 -1.99 3.61 -0.70
CA GLY A 392 -1.97 2.80 -1.92
C GLY A 392 -2.17 3.69 -3.15
N LYS A 393 -1.62 3.28 -4.31
CA LYS A 393 -1.84 3.99 -5.57
C LYS A 393 -3.35 4.12 -5.83
N PRO A 394 -3.82 5.24 -6.41
CA PRO A 394 -5.19 5.30 -6.89
C PRO A 394 -5.32 4.17 -7.90
N MET A 395 -6.38 3.39 -7.77
CA MET A 395 -6.60 2.26 -8.66
C MET A 395 -6.65 2.79 -10.10
N GLU A 396 -5.67 2.41 -10.93
CA GLU A 396 -5.73 2.66 -12.36
C GLU A 396 -6.87 1.80 -12.89
N VAL A 397 -7.98 2.44 -13.21
CA VAL A 397 -9.11 1.75 -13.82
C VAL A 397 -8.89 1.79 -15.34
N ILE A 398 -9.17 0.68 -15.99
CA ILE A 398 -9.08 0.54 -17.45
C ILE A 398 -10.01 1.57 -18.11
N LYS A 399 -9.44 2.45 -18.95
CA LYS A 399 -10.13 3.55 -19.68
C LYS A 399 -11.42 3.13 -20.39
N GLU A 400 -11.48 1.89 -20.88
CA GLU A 400 -12.61 1.34 -21.65
C GLU A 400 -13.85 1.09 -20.79
N SER A 401 -13.69 0.78 -19.50
CA SER A 401 -14.79 0.54 -18.54
C SER A 401 -15.54 1.83 -18.18
N TYR A 402 -14.86 2.98 -18.23
CA TYR A 402 -15.38 4.28 -17.82
C TYR A 402 -16.40 4.90 -18.77
N ASN A 403 -16.30 4.60 -20.07
CA ASN A 403 -17.13 5.25 -21.07
C ASN A 403 -18.61 4.81 -21.02
N LYS A 404 -18.95 3.76 -20.27
CA LYS A 404 -20.32 3.20 -20.19
C LYS A 404 -21.15 3.63 -18.97
N PHE A 405 -20.56 4.00 -17.83
CA PHE A 405 -21.33 4.23 -16.58
C PHE A 405 -20.84 5.46 -15.78
N PRO A 406 -21.57 6.59 -15.79
CA PRO A 406 -21.13 7.82 -15.15
C PRO A 406 -21.35 7.81 -13.63
N TYR A 407 -20.33 8.23 -12.87
CA TYR A 407 -20.33 8.34 -11.41
C TYR A 407 -21.21 9.48 -10.87
N VAL A 408 -21.47 9.40 -9.55
CA VAL A 408 -22.36 10.27 -8.75
C VAL A 408 -21.85 11.72 -8.62
N ASN A 409 -20.54 11.98 -8.73
CA ASN A 409 -19.97 13.32 -8.66
C ASN A 409 -19.41 13.78 -10.03
N LYS A 410 -19.58 15.06 -10.38
CA LYS A 410 -18.97 15.70 -11.56
C LYS A 410 -17.45 15.53 -11.59
N ASP A 411 -16.78 15.53 -10.43
CA ASP A 411 -15.32 15.37 -10.33
C ASP A 411 -14.86 13.92 -10.48
N SER A 412 -15.71 12.94 -10.12
CA SER A 412 -15.51 11.50 -10.34
C SER A 412 -15.62 11.05 -11.81
N ARG A 413 -15.80 12.00 -12.73
CA ARG A 413 -15.67 11.77 -14.19
C ARG A 413 -14.24 11.97 -14.69
N SER A 414 -13.35 12.50 -13.85
CA SER A 414 -11.92 12.55 -14.17
C SER A 414 -11.27 11.23 -13.76
N ILE A 415 -10.43 10.69 -14.63
CA ILE A 415 -9.61 9.49 -14.39
C ILE A 415 -8.56 9.75 -13.27
N ASP A 416 -8.49 10.99 -12.75
CA ASP A 416 -7.51 11.52 -11.81
C ASP A 416 -8.15 11.97 -10.47
N VAL A 417 -9.18 11.28 -9.94
CA VAL A 417 -9.69 11.59 -8.58
C VAL A 417 -8.76 11.01 -7.53
N ILE A 418 -7.74 11.81 -7.20
CA ILE A 418 -6.81 11.50 -6.12
C ILE A 418 -7.50 11.70 -4.76
N VAL A 419 -8.41 12.65 -4.59
CA VAL A 419 -9.08 12.97 -3.30
C VAL A 419 -10.59 12.84 -3.45
N GLU A 420 -11.22 12.00 -2.63
CA GLU A 420 -12.68 11.79 -2.62
C GLU A 420 -13.36 12.62 -1.51
N ASP A 421 -14.63 12.98 -1.69
CA ASP A 421 -15.34 13.88 -0.75
C ASP A 421 -15.44 13.32 0.67
N TRP A 422 -15.66 12.01 0.79
CA TRP A 422 -15.71 11.34 2.09
C TRP A 422 -14.35 11.37 2.82
N GLU A 423 -13.24 11.49 2.09
CA GLU A 423 -11.90 11.65 2.69
C GLU A 423 -11.72 13.06 3.24
N VAL A 424 -12.24 14.07 2.53
CA VAL A 424 -12.21 15.46 3.01
C VAL A 424 -13.02 15.59 4.29
N GLU A 425 -14.25 15.06 4.33
CA GLU A 425 -15.07 15.04 5.54
C GLU A 425 -14.37 14.30 6.68
N GLN A 426 -13.74 13.17 6.38
CA GLN A 426 -12.99 12.40 7.38
C GLN A 426 -11.81 13.20 7.93
N TRP A 427 -10.96 13.78 7.08
CA TRP A 427 -9.83 14.58 7.54
C TRP A 427 -10.26 15.81 8.33
N ALA A 428 -11.39 16.44 7.96
CA ALA A 428 -11.95 17.54 8.75
C ALA A 428 -12.34 17.08 10.17
N ASN A 429 -12.87 15.86 10.33
CA ASN A 429 -13.14 15.29 11.64
C ASN A 429 -11.87 15.00 12.44
N ASP A 430 -10.81 14.58 11.76
CA ASP A 430 -9.53 14.29 12.40
C ASP A 430 -8.97 15.50 13.11
N PHE A 431 -9.25 16.70 12.61
CA PHE A 431 -8.88 17.93 13.28
C PHE A 431 -9.38 17.95 14.74
N PHE A 432 -10.62 17.53 14.99
CA PHE A 432 -11.22 17.50 16.33
C PHE A 432 -10.76 16.30 17.18
N ILE A 433 -10.17 15.28 16.56
CA ILE A 433 -9.44 14.21 17.25
C ILE A 433 -8.04 14.70 17.61
N LEU A 434 -7.44 15.53 16.75
CA LEU A 434 -6.07 16.01 16.90
C LEU A 434 -5.97 17.23 17.83
N PHE A 435 -7.03 18.03 17.95
CA PHE A 435 -7.02 19.25 18.74
C PHE A 435 -8.25 19.29 19.63
N SER A 436 -8.03 19.40 20.93
CA SER A 436 -9.10 19.59 21.91
C SER A 436 -9.79 20.93 21.64
N GLU A 437 -11.12 20.94 21.63
CA GLU A 437 -11.91 22.16 21.42
C GLU A 437 -11.62 23.26 22.45
N LYS A 438 -11.16 22.88 23.64
CA LYS A 438 -10.80 23.83 24.71
C LYS A 438 -9.48 24.57 24.44
N ASP A 439 -8.64 24.00 23.58
CA ASP A 439 -7.27 24.47 23.36
C ASP A 439 -7.17 25.37 22.11
N VAL A 440 -8.21 25.38 21.27
CA VAL A 440 -8.24 26.10 19.99
C VAL A 440 -9.17 27.31 20.07
N LYS A 441 -8.62 28.50 19.87
CA LYS A 441 -9.40 29.74 19.73
C LYS A 441 -10.19 29.72 18.42
N ASN A 442 -11.33 30.40 18.40
CA ASN A 442 -12.22 30.47 17.23
C ASN A 442 -12.66 29.10 16.69
N ILE A 443 -12.65 28.05 17.52
CA ILE A 443 -13.11 26.71 17.11
C ILE A 443 -14.56 26.72 16.61
N ASP A 444 -15.38 27.66 17.09
CA ASP A 444 -16.78 27.82 16.68
C ASP A 444 -16.92 28.11 15.18
N SER A 445 -15.93 28.73 14.52
CA SER A 445 -15.98 29.00 13.09
C SER A 445 -15.82 27.76 12.20
N ILE A 446 -15.41 26.64 12.78
CA ILE A 446 -15.22 25.36 12.09
C ILE A 446 -16.03 24.22 12.71
N LYS A 447 -16.82 24.49 13.76
CA LYS A 447 -17.60 23.47 14.48
C LYS A 447 -18.63 22.76 13.60
N ASP A 448 -19.14 23.44 12.58
CA ASP A 448 -20.04 22.86 11.57
C ASP A 448 -19.37 21.74 10.75
N LYS A 449 -18.03 21.75 10.67
CA LYS A 449 -17.21 20.70 10.03
C LYS A 449 -17.00 19.47 10.92
N LYS A 450 -17.24 19.58 12.23
CA LYS A 450 -17.20 18.45 13.16
C LYS A 450 -18.41 17.54 12.96
N THR A 451 -18.19 16.23 12.92
CA THR A 451 -19.22 15.20 12.90
C THR A 451 -19.11 14.30 14.12
N ASP A 452 -20.21 13.67 14.54
CA ASP A 452 -20.28 12.85 15.75
C ASP A 452 -19.53 11.49 15.66
N VAL A 453 -18.52 11.35 14.80
CA VAL A 453 -17.79 10.08 14.60
C VAL A 453 -16.74 9.93 15.68
N HIS A 454 -17.16 9.49 16.86
CA HIS A 454 -16.21 9.27 17.96
C HIS A 454 -15.81 7.82 18.19
N LEU A 455 -16.40 6.82 17.51
CA LEU A 455 -15.97 5.41 17.36
C LEU A 455 -17.17 4.59 16.82
N PRO A 456 -16.98 3.41 16.20
CA PRO A 456 -18.05 2.64 15.55
C PRO A 456 -19.16 2.07 16.47
N LEU A 457 -19.13 2.33 17.79
CA LEU A 457 -20.01 1.68 18.78
C LEU A 457 -20.83 2.63 19.66
N PHE A 458 -20.68 3.95 19.52
CA PHE A 458 -21.40 4.90 20.37
C PHE A 458 -22.25 5.84 19.53
N PHE A 459 -23.56 5.59 19.52
CA PHE A 459 -24.57 6.56 19.08
C PHE A 459 -25.10 7.27 20.31
N GLU A 460 -25.27 8.59 20.25
CA GLU A 460 -26.08 9.27 21.26
C GLU A 460 -27.53 8.83 21.08
N GLU A 461 -28.11 8.17 22.09
CA GLU A 461 -29.48 7.62 22.03
C GLU A 461 -30.53 8.66 21.60
N GLY A 462 -30.33 9.93 21.95
CA GLY A 462 -31.21 11.05 21.55
C GLY A 462 -31.16 11.44 20.08
N LYS A 463 -30.11 11.03 19.34
CA LYS A 463 -29.96 11.29 17.89
C LYS A 463 -30.49 10.13 17.03
N ILE A 464 -30.86 9.00 17.64
CA ILE A 464 -31.40 7.85 16.91
C ILE A 464 -32.85 8.16 16.47
N PRO A 465 -33.17 8.11 15.17
CA PRO A 465 -34.51 8.34 14.67
C PRO A 465 -35.45 7.26 15.19
N LYS A 466 -36.57 7.68 15.78
CA LYS A 466 -37.66 6.78 16.14
C LYS A 466 -38.53 6.49 14.93
N ILE A 467 -39.21 5.35 14.94
CA ILE A 467 -40.17 4.97 13.90
C ILE A 467 -41.24 6.07 13.82
N PRO A 468 -41.39 6.75 12.68
CA PRO A 468 -42.28 7.89 12.59
C PRO A 468 -43.71 7.45 12.24
N VAL A 469 -44.71 8.09 12.87
CA VAL A 469 -46.14 7.91 12.52
C VAL A 469 -46.47 8.52 11.14
N LYS A 470 -45.66 9.48 10.67
CA LYS A 470 -45.72 10.09 9.33
C LYS A 470 -44.30 10.34 8.81
N PRO A 471 -44.02 10.14 7.50
CA PRO A 471 -42.68 10.38 6.96
C PRO A 471 -42.15 11.78 7.28
N TYR A 472 -40.92 11.88 7.75
CA TYR A 472 -40.18 13.14 7.84
C TYR A 472 -40.11 13.82 6.47
N LYS A 473 -40.28 15.14 6.46
CA LYS A 473 -40.21 15.96 5.24
C LYS A 473 -38.79 16.10 4.70
N THR A 474 -37.78 15.97 5.56
CA THR A 474 -36.37 16.12 5.22
C THR A 474 -35.58 14.90 5.68
N PRO A 475 -34.57 14.45 4.91
CA PRO A 475 -33.59 13.47 5.38
C PRO A 475 -32.96 13.94 6.71
N PHE A 476 -32.58 12.99 7.57
CA PHE A 476 -31.87 13.31 8.82
C PHE A 476 -30.40 12.91 8.72
N LYS A 477 -29.57 13.55 9.52
CA LYS A 477 -28.13 13.30 9.57
C LYS A 477 -27.80 12.43 10.78
N ILE A 478 -27.16 11.28 10.56
CA ILE A 478 -26.57 10.46 11.61
C ILE A 478 -25.05 10.49 11.44
N SER A 479 -24.37 11.02 12.44
CA SER A 479 -22.93 11.30 12.39
C SER A 479 -22.59 12.19 11.18
N TRP A 480 -21.95 11.65 10.15
CA TRP A 480 -21.54 12.35 8.93
C TRP A 480 -22.49 12.10 7.76
N LYS A 481 -23.31 11.04 7.84
CA LYS A 481 -24.10 10.57 6.70
C LYS A 481 -25.55 11.04 6.81
N THR A 482 -26.05 11.57 5.70
CA THR A 482 -27.44 11.97 5.58
C THR A 482 -28.25 10.81 5.04
N TYR A 483 -29.32 10.45 5.74
CA TYR A 483 -30.17 9.30 5.44
C TYR A 483 -31.59 9.73 5.10
N PRO A 484 -32.13 9.27 3.97
CA PRO A 484 -33.56 9.05 3.84
C PRO A 484 -34.01 8.03 4.89
N GLN A 485 -35.23 8.19 5.40
CA GLN A 485 -35.78 7.34 6.45
C GLN A 485 -35.75 5.86 6.09
N LEU A 486 -36.25 5.52 4.89
CA LEU A 486 -36.32 4.15 4.42
C LEU A 486 -34.93 3.50 4.45
N VAL A 487 -33.92 4.19 3.90
CA VAL A 487 -32.52 3.72 3.86
C VAL A 487 -31.99 3.41 5.27
N TRP A 488 -32.25 4.30 6.24
CA TRP A 488 -31.79 4.10 7.62
C TRP A 488 -32.47 2.92 8.32
N PHE A 489 -33.80 2.84 8.28
CA PHE A 489 -34.52 1.76 8.97
C PHE A 489 -34.24 0.40 8.33
N THR A 490 -33.99 0.36 7.01
CA THR A 490 -33.48 -0.85 6.35
C THR A 490 -32.09 -1.23 6.86
N GLN A 491 -31.16 -0.28 7.02
CA GLN A 491 -29.84 -0.56 7.61
C GLN A 491 -29.94 -1.09 9.05
N MET A 492 -30.88 -0.57 9.84
CA MET A 492 -31.14 -1.04 11.21
C MET A 492 -31.85 -2.41 11.28
N ASN A 493 -32.21 -2.99 10.13
CA ASN A 493 -32.97 -4.23 10.04
C ASN A 493 -34.35 -4.17 10.74
N ASP A 494 -35.02 -3.03 10.65
CA ASP A 494 -36.36 -2.80 11.23
C ASP A 494 -37.45 -2.99 10.16
N VAL A 495 -37.99 -4.21 10.09
CA VAL A 495 -38.97 -4.61 9.07
C VAL A 495 -40.30 -3.85 9.23
N ASP A 496 -40.74 -3.61 10.46
CA ASP A 496 -42.02 -2.95 10.75
C ASP A 496 -41.97 -1.46 10.41
N ALA A 497 -40.84 -0.80 10.69
CA ALA A 497 -40.60 0.56 10.24
C ALA A 497 -40.57 0.66 8.70
N VAL A 498 -39.93 -0.29 8.02
CA VAL A 498 -39.90 -0.35 6.55
C VAL A 498 -41.31 -0.48 5.98
N LYS A 499 -42.15 -1.39 6.51
CA LYS A 499 -43.55 -1.54 6.11
C LYS A 499 -44.33 -0.23 6.29
N THR A 500 -44.25 0.36 7.48
CA THR A 500 -44.94 1.62 7.81
C THR A 500 -44.54 2.75 6.86
N LEU A 501 -43.27 2.83 6.49
CA LEU A 501 -42.77 3.86 5.58
C LEU A 501 -43.22 3.62 4.13
N LEU A 502 -43.22 2.38 3.67
CA LEU A 502 -43.73 2.02 2.33
C LEU A 502 -45.23 2.30 2.22
N ASP A 503 -46.02 1.98 3.24
CA ASP A 503 -47.45 2.31 3.31
C ASP A 503 -47.70 3.83 3.24
N ALA A 504 -46.75 4.62 3.72
CA ALA A 504 -46.78 6.07 3.64
C ALA A 504 -46.25 6.65 2.31
N ASN A 505 -45.99 5.80 1.31
CA ASN A 505 -45.56 6.15 -0.04
C ASN A 505 -44.30 7.02 -0.09
N VAL A 506 -43.30 6.68 0.73
CA VAL A 506 -41.98 7.32 0.68
C VAL A 506 -41.23 7.00 -0.61
N ASP A 507 -40.32 7.88 -1.02
CA ASP A 507 -39.46 7.65 -2.18
C ASP A 507 -38.50 6.47 -1.93
N VAL A 508 -38.75 5.35 -2.61
CA VAL A 508 -37.93 4.13 -2.57
C VAL A 508 -36.61 4.26 -3.32
N ASN A 509 -36.45 5.31 -4.15
CA ASN A 509 -35.26 5.61 -4.94
C ASN A 509 -34.35 6.63 -4.25
N ALA A 510 -34.73 7.14 -3.07
CA ALA A 510 -33.92 8.06 -2.31
C ALA A 510 -32.59 7.39 -1.89
N LEU A 511 -31.48 8.09 -2.15
CA LEU A 511 -30.14 7.66 -1.78
C LEU A 511 -29.66 8.45 -0.56
N SER A 512 -28.89 7.78 0.29
CA SER A 512 -28.12 8.48 1.31
C SER A 512 -26.97 9.30 0.71
N SER A 513 -26.34 10.17 1.50
CA SER A 513 -25.22 11.00 1.03
C SER A 513 -24.00 10.20 0.58
N SER A 514 -23.92 8.90 0.90
CA SER A 514 -22.86 7.98 0.46
C SER A 514 -23.29 7.05 -0.69
N GLY A 515 -24.46 7.26 -1.28
CA GLY A 515 -24.93 6.53 -2.45
C GLY A 515 -25.66 5.21 -2.16
N GLU A 516 -25.87 4.86 -0.89
CA GLU A 516 -26.62 3.66 -0.51
C GLU A 516 -28.13 3.87 -0.70
N SER A 517 -28.78 2.89 -1.33
CA SER A 517 -30.23 2.74 -1.43
C SER A 517 -30.77 1.80 -0.36
N ALA A 518 -32.09 1.82 -0.14
CA ALA A 518 -32.75 0.87 0.75
C ALA A 518 -32.61 -0.58 0.23
N LEU A 519 -32.73 -0.79 -1.08
CA LEU A 519 -32.48 -2.10 -1.72
C LEU A 519 -31.10 -2.65 -1.39
N LEU A 520 -30.05 -1.82 -1.49
CA LEU A 520 -28.69 -2.25 -1.20
C LEU A 520 -28.53 -2.70 0.25
N PHE A 521 -29.09 -1.99 1.22
CA PHE A 521 -29.00 -2.39 2.63
C PHE A 521 -29.81 -3.65 2.96
N ALA A 522 -30.95 -3.86 2.30
CA ALA A 522 -31.69 -5.12 2.41
C ALA A 522 -30.83 -6.30 1.90
N ILE A 523 -30.10 -6.10 0.79
CA ILE A 523 -29.15 -7.08 0.24
C ILE A 523 -27.97 -7.32 1.19
N GLU A 524 -27.32 -6.26 1.68
CA GLU A 524 -26.19 -6.37 2.62
C GLU A 524 -26.53 -7.17 3.89
N SER A 525 -27.78 -7.07 4.36
CA SER A 525 -28.27 -7.81 5.53
C SER A 525 -28.32 -9.33 5.29
N MET A 526 -28.36 -9.76 4.02
CA MET A 526 -28.28 -11.15 3.58
C MET A 526 -26.86 -11.62 3.22
N VAL A 527 -25.86 -10.73 3.22
CA VAL A 527 -24.49 -11.08 2.83
C VAL A 527 -23.76 -11.76 4.00
N TYR A 528 -23.13 -12.91 3.73
CA TYR A 528 -22.59 -13.80 4.78
C TYR A 528 -21.51 -13.19 5.69
N ASN A 529 -20.82 -12.13 5.23
CA ASN A 529 -19.76 -11.45 5.98
C ASN A 529 -20.20 -10.09 6.57
N THR A 530 -21.50 -9.79 6.58
CA THR A 530 -22.08 -8.62 7.23
C THR A 530 -22.44 -8.93 8.68
N ILE A 531 -22.28 -7.96 9.59
CA ILE A 531 -22.70 -8.06 10.99
C ILE A 531 -23.66 -6.90 11.31
N PRO A 532 -24.87 -7.15 11.82
CA PRO A 532 -25.45 -8.49 12.07
C PRO A 532 -25.86 -9.18 10.76
N PHE A 533 -25.64 -10.50 10.67
CA PHE A 533 -26.10 -11.34 9.56
C PHE A 533 -27.57 -11.71 9.78
N LYS A 534 -28.49 -11.09 9.02
CA LYS A 534 -29.96 -11.24 9.16
C LYS A 534 -30.62 -11.54 7.80
N PRO A 535 -30.38 -12.74 7.23
CA PRO A 535 -30.82 -13.03 5.87
C PRO A 535 -32.35 -13.14 5.72
N LYS A 536 -33.09 -13.50 6.77
CA LYS A 536 -34.55 -13.62 6.70
C LYS A 536 -35.21 -12.25 6.61
N GLU A 537 -34.84 -11.36 7.53
CA GLU A 537 -35.30 -9.97 7.58
C GLU A 537 -34.83 -9.21 6.33
N GLY A 538 -33.57 -9.40 5.92
CA GLY A 538 -33.03 -8.83 4.68
C GLY A 538 -33.84 -9.24 3.45
N LYS A 539 -34.21 -10.53 3.33
CA LYS A 539 -35.01 -11.04 2.22
C LYS A 539 -36.43 -10.50 2.24
N GLU A 540 -37.06 -10.41 3.41
CA GLU A 540 -38.38 -9.81 3.56
C GLU A 540 -38.38 -8.32 3.15
N MET A 541 -37.44 -7.54 3.69
CA MET A 541 -37.29 -6.12 3.33
C MET A 541 -37.01 -5.95 1.84
N PHE A 542 -36.17 -6.80 1.24
CA PHE A 542 -35.86 -6.76 -0.19
C PHE A 542 -37.13 -6.87 -1.03
N TYR A 543 -37.98 -7.87 -0.78
CA TYR A 543 -39.20 -8.06 -1.56
C TYR A 543 -40.26 -6.99 -1.30
N LEU A 544 -40.35 -6.47 -0.07
CA LEU A 544 -41.23 -5.34 0.25
C LEU A 544 -40.83 -4.09 -0.57
N ILE A 545 -39.54 -3.77 -0.58
CA ILE A 545 -39.03 -2.59 -1.30
C ILE A 545 -39.13 -2.83 -2.82
N ALA A 546 -38.66 -3.97 -3.33
CA ALA A 546 -38.65 -4.31 -4.75
C ALA A 546 -40.03 -4.46 -5.39
N SER A 547 -41.10 -4.50 -4.60
CA SER A 547 -42.48 -4.46 -5.09
C SER A 547 -42.90 -3.08 -5.64
N HIS A 548 -42.14 -2.03 -5.32
CA HIS A 548 -42.38 -0.66 -5.77
C HIS A 548 -41.56 -0.33 -7.04
N PRO A 549 -41.98 0.65 -7.85
CA PRO A 549 -41.22 1.07 -9.03
C PRO A 549 -39.85 1.66 -8.67
N HIS A 550 -38.79 1.15 -9.30
CA HIS A 550 -37.42 1.61 -9.10
C HIS A 550 -36.83 2.26 -10.35
N ASP A 551 -36.07 3.33 -10.13
CA ASP A 551 -35.28 3.95 -11.18
C ASP A 551 -34.03 3.11 -11.47
N ARG A 552 -33.70 2.98 -12.76
CA ARG A 552 -32.45 2.33 -13.19
C ARG A 552 -31.23 2.97 -12.52
N LYS A 553 -31.27 4.28 -12.27
CA LYS A 553 -30.20 5.01 -11.55
C LYS A 553 -29.97 4.44 -10.15
N THR A 554 -31.02 4.11 -9.40
CA THR A 554 -30.92 3.58 -8.03
C THR A 554 -30.22 2.22 -8.00
N LEU A 555 -30.53 1.35 -8.97
CA LEU A 555 -29.91 0.03 -9.10
C LEU A 555 -28.42 0.11 -9.45
N LEU A 556 -28.07 1.08 -10.30
CA LEU A 556 -26.73 1.25 -10.85
C LEU A 556 -25.83 2.18 -10.05
N THR A 557 -26.32 2.87 -9.01
CA THR A 557 -25.47 3.79 -8.26
C THR A 557 -24.54 3.03 -7.32
N PRO A 558 -23.20 3.09 -7.50
CA PRO A 558 -22.27 2.48 -6.56
C PRO A 558 -22.12 3.35 -5.31
N THR A 559 -21.86 2.72 -4.16
CA THR A 559 -21.56 3.45 -2.92
C THR A 559 -20.24 4.21 -3.01
N ASN A 560 -20.13 5.35 -2.33
CA ASN A 560 -18.95 6.21 -2.46
C ASN A 560 -17.66 5.54 -1.96
N LYS A 561 -17.70 4.94 -0.76
CA LYS A 561 -16.49 4.40 -0.09
C LYS A 561 -16.08 3.01 -0.59
N LYS A 562 -17.05 2.09 -0.62
CA LYS A 562 -16.84 0.67 -0.93
C LYS A 562 -17.19 0.32 -2.37
N LYS A 563 -17.75 1.23 -3.16
CA LYS A 563 -18.19 1.00 -4.56
C LYS A 563 -19.15 -0.18 -4.72
N LEU A 564 -19.95 -0.47 -3.70
CA LEU A 564 -20.88 -1.61 -3.72
C LEU A 564 -22.08 -1.29 -4.62
N THR A 565 -22.56 -2.30 -5.35
CA THR A 565 -23.75 -2.21 -6.21
C THR A 565 -24.76 -3.28 -5.80
N CYS A 566 -26.05 -3.08 -6.12
CA CYS A 566 -27.11 -4.02 -5.72
C CYS A 566 -26.85 -5.43 -6.25
N LEU A 567 -26.69 -5.57 -7.57
CA LEU A 567 -26.43 -6.87 -8.20
C LEU A 567 -25.10 -7.46 -7.74
N GLY A 568 -24.10 -6.61 -7.53
CA GLY A 568 -22.80 -7.03 -7.11
C GLY A 568 -22.74 -7.66 -5.72
N GLN A 569 -23.51 -7.12 -4.76
CA GLN A 569 -23.65 -7.71 -3.42
C GLN A 569 -24.62 -8.89 -3.40
N ALA A 570 -25.64 -8.90 -4.28
CA ALA A 570 -26.58 -10.02 -4.38
C ALA A 570 -25.88 -11.37 -4.62
N ILE A 571 -24.76 -11.38 -5.35
CA ILE A 571 -23.95 -12.60 -5.56
C ILE A 571 -23.49 -13.22 -4.23
N LEU A 572 -23.09 -12.39 -3.26
CA LEU A 572 -22.58 -12.84 -1.96
C LEU A 572 -23.68 -13.30 -1.00
N THR A 573 -24.95 -13.13 -1.36
CA THR A 573 -26.08 -13.70 -0.61
C THR A 573 -26.31 -15.18 -0.96
N GLY A 574 -25.95 -15.59 -2.18
CA GLY A 574 -26.28 -16.91 -2.71
C GLY A 574 -27.77 -17.14 -2.97
N GLU A 575 -28.59 -16.08 -2.94
CA GLU A 575 -30.02 -16.13 -3.20
C GLU A 575 -30.27 -15.91 -4.70
N VAL A 576 -30.47 -17.02 -5.42
CA VAL A 576 -30.66 -17.05 -6.88
C VAL A 576 -31.85 -16.20 -7.32
N ASP A 577 -32.92 -16.22 -6.54
CA ASP A 577 -34.16 -15.47 -6.77
C ASP A 577 -33.95 -13.95 -6.63
N VAL A 578 -33.16 -13.51 -5.66
CA VAL A 578 -32.81 -12.09 -5.48
C VAL A 578 -31.98 -11.58 -6.67
N VAL A 579 -31.02 -12.38 -7.15
CA VAL A 579 -30.22 -12.06 -8.34
C VAL A 579 -31.12 -11.93 -9.58
N GLN A 580 -31.96 -12.93 -9.81
CA GLN A 580 -32.91 -12.95 -10.93
C GLN A 580 -33.82 -11.71 -10.89
N LYS A 581 -34.37 -11.39 -9.72
CA LYS A 581 -35.25 -10.23 -9.55
C LYS A 581 -34.56 -8.90 -9.87
N LEU A 582 -33.31 -8.72 -9.45
CA LEU A 582 -32.54 -7.51 -9.75
C LEU A 582 -32.26 -7.35 -11.25
N ILE A 583 -31.99 -8.46 -11.94
CA ILE A 583 -31.80 -8.46 -13.40
C ILE A 583 -33.10 -8.06 -14.10
N GLU A 584 -34.25 -8.61 -13.68
CA GLU A 584 -35.57 -8.23 -14.19
C GLU A 584 -35.89 -6.75 -13.95
N MET A 585 -35.42 -6.18 -12.84
CA MET A 585 -35.55 -4.76 -12.54
C MET A 585 -34.61 -3.86 -13.38
N GLY A 586 -33.72 -4.45 -14.19
CA GLY A 586 -32.82 -3.73 -15.11
C GLY A 586 -31.44 -3.41 -14.52
N ALA A 587 -30.98 -4.19 -13.53
CA ALA A 587 -29.60 -4.12 -13.08
C ALA A 587 -28.63 -4.54 -14.20
N ASP A 588 -27.46 -3.90 -14.28
CA ASP A 588 -26.44 -4.22 -15.27
C ASP A 588 -25.57 -5.39 -14.83
N VAL A 589 -25.65 -6.50 -15.57
CA VAL A 589 -24.93 -7.76 -15.31
C VAL A 589 -23.41 -7.63 -15.43
N ASN A 590 -22.90 -6.60 -16.10
CA ASN A 590 -21.47 -6.36 -16.30
C ASN A 590 -20.92 -5.22 -15.42
N GLN A 591 -21.74 -4.64 -14.55
CA GLN A 591 -21.35 -3.48 -13.75
C GLN A 591 -20.22 -3.80 -12.78
N ILE A 592 -19.08 -3.14 -12.94
CA ILE A 592 -17.97 -3.23 -12.00
C ILE A 592 -18.37 -2.69 -10.62
N GLN A 593 -17.96 -3.42 -9.58
CA GLN A 593 -18.24 -3.08 -8.19
C GLN A 593 -17.01 -3.29 -7.31
N SER A 594 -17.15 -2.84 -6.07
CA SER A 594 -16.22 -3.06 -4.98
C SER A 594 -14.84 -2.45 -5.23
N THR A 595 -14.00 -2.39 -4.19
CA THR A 595 -12.63 -1.89 -4.32
C THR A 595 -11.72 -2.87 -5.06
N ASP A 596 -12.18 -4.07 -5.39
CA ASP A 596 -11.44 -5.06 -6.19
C ASP A 596 -11.80 -5.00 -7.68
N GLN A 597 -12.63 -4.03 -8.10
CA GLN A 597 -13.05 -3.82 -9.49
C GLN A 597 -13.61 -5.07 -10.18
N GLN A 598 -14.33 -5.92 -9.45
CA GLN A 598 -14.86 -7.16 -10.01
C GLN A 598 -16.25 -6.95 -10.61
N SER A 599 -16.54 -7.71 -11.67
CA SER A 599 -17.92 -7.82 -12.17
C SER A 599 -18.72 -8.85 -11.36
N PRO A 600 -20.06 -8.81 -11.40
CA PRO A 600 -20.90 -9.79 -10.72
C PRO A 600 -20.58 -11.22 -11.18
N PHE A 601 -20.32 -11.39 -12.48
CA PHE A 601 -19.98 -12.68 -13.05
C PHE A 601 -18.60 -13.19 -12.59
N TYR A 602 -17.58 -12.33 -12.59
CA TYR A 602 -16.26 -12.69 -12.06
C TYR A 602 -16.35 -13.18 -10.61
N ARG A 603 -17.14 -12.48 -9.79
CA ARG A 603 -17.38 -12.86 -8.39
C ARG A 603 -18.09 -14.21 -8.27
N ALA A 604 -19.09 -14.48 -9.10
CA ALA A 604 -19.77 -15.78 -9.11
C ALA A 604 -18.79 -16.94 -9.40
N VAL A 605 -17.88 -16.75 -10.36
CA VAL A 605 -16.81 -17.74 -10.66
C VAL A 605 -15.85 -17.88 -9.48
N GLN A 606 -15.43 -16.76 -8.87
CA GLN A 606 -14.51 -16.74 -7.74
C GLN A 606 -15.01 -17.59 -6.56
N TYR A 607 -16.29 -17.44 -6.23
CA TYR A 607 -16.92 -18.16 -5.11
C TYR A 607 -17.46 -19.54 -5.48
N SER A 608 -17.37 -19.97 -6.75
CA SER A 608 -17.79 -21.32 -7.21
C SER A 608 -16.87 -22.45 -6.74
N SER A 609 -15.67 -22.14 -6.24
CA SER A 609 -14.74 -23.11 -5.65
C SER A 609 -14.20 -22.61 -4.32
N MET A 610 -14.05 -23.52 -3.35
CA MET A 610 -13.38 -23.28 -2.09
C MET A 610 -11.87 -23.15 -2.32
N SER A 611 -11.42 -21.99 -2.81
CA SER A 611 -10.05 -21.57 -2.59
C SER A 611 -9.96 -20.81 -1.27
N ASN A 612 -8.87 -21.01 -0.53
CA ASN A 612 -8.56 -20.27 0.68
C ASN A 612 -8.19 -18.81 0.33
N ILE A 613 -9.14 -18.02 -0.17
CA ILE A 613 -8.97 -16.56 -0.32
C ILE A 613 -8.67 -15.94 1.07
N ILE A 614 -9.10 -16.61 2.14
CA ILE A 614 -8.84 -16.21 3.52
C ILE A 614 -7.34 -16.31 3.86
N ASP A 615 -6.55 -17.20 3.24
CA ASP A 615 -5.11 -17.33 3.56
C ASP A 615 -4.30 -16.09 3.12
N TYR A 616 -4.68 -15.42 2.03
CA TYR A 616 -4.02 -14.17 1.60
C TYR A 616 -4.27 -13.00 2.57
N HIS A 617 -5.46 -12.93 3.16
CA HIS A 617 -5.78 -11.91 4.18
C HIS A 617 -5.15 -12.22 5.54
N GLN A 618 -4.65 -13.44 5.77
CA GLN A 618 -4.07 -13.86 7.05
C GLN A 618 -2.53 -13.83 7.09
N ASN A 619 -1.86 -13.66 5.95
CA ASN A 619 -0.42 -13.41 5.91
C ASN A 619 -0.12 -11.93 5.61
N PRO A 620 0.24 -11.11 6.64
CA PRO A 620 0.58 -9.71 6.44
C PRO A 620 1.69 -9.50 5.40
N ARG A 621 2.59 -10.47 5.24
CA ARG A 621 3.69 -10.42 4.24
C ARG A 621 3.22 -10.44 2.79
N SER A 622 1.96 -10.75 2.53
CA SER A 622 1.39 -10.88 1.18
C SER A 622 0.44 -9.73 0.82
N TRP A 623 0.28 -8.73 1.69
CA TRP A 623 -0.64 -7.62 1.43
C TRP A 623 -0.01 -6.59 0.51
N THR A 624 -0.65 -6.35 -0.63
CA THR A 624 -0.27 -5.23 -1.49
C THR A 624 -0.75 -3.91 -0.88
N PRO A 625 -0.16 -2.76 -1.26
CA PRO A 625 -0.64 -1.44 -0.84
C PRO A 625 -2.13 -1.21 -1.16
N GLU A 626 -2.64 -1.78 -2.24
CA GLU A 626 -4.04 -1.71 -2.65
C GLU A 626 -4.93 -2.55 -1.72
N MET A 627 -4.48 -3.72 -1.28
CA MET A 627 -5.19 -4.54 -0.29
C MET A 627 -5.28 -3.83 1.06
N LEU A 628 -4.17 -3.23 1.50
CA LEU A 628 -4.13 -2.41 2.72
C LEU A 628 -5.08 -1.20 2.63
N ASP A 629 -5.11 -0.53 1.48
CA ASP A 629 -6.02 0.58 1.23
C ASP A 629 -7.49 0.12 1.25
N GLY A 630 -7.79 -1.07 0.68
CA GLY A 630 -9.09 -1.71 0.77
C GLY A 630 -9.51 -2.03 2.20
N ILE A 631 -8.61 -2.58 3.02
CA ILE A 631 -8.84 -2.85 4.46
C ILE A 631 -9.12 -1.54 5.21
N ARG A 632 -8.31 -0.51 4.95
CA ARG A 632 -8.46 0.84 5.51
C ARG A 632 -9.83 1.44 5.18
N ARG A 633 -10.27 1.36 3.92
CA ARG A 633 -11.60 1.82 3.48
C ARG A 633 -12.72 0.95 4.04
N GLY A 634 -12.50 -0.34 4.23
CA GLY A 634 -13.48 -1.27 4.74
C GLY A 634 -13.78 -1.12 6.23
N ASN A 635 -12.82 -0.59 7.01
CA ASN A 635 -12.89 -0.57 8.46
C ASN A 635 -12.91 0.86 9.02
N GLU A 636 -13.95 1.16 9.80
CA GLU A 636 -14.10 2.44 10.49
C GLU A 636 -12.96 2.74 11.47
N PHE A 637 -12.37 1.69 12.07
CA PHE A 637 -11.27 1.81 13.02
C PHE A 637 -9.96 2.26 12.35
N PHE A 638 -9.74 1.85 11.10
CA PHE A 638 -8.55 2.23 10.31
C PHE A 638 -8.74 3.55 9.57
N ARG A 639 -9.83 4.28 9.85
CA ARG A 639 -9.94 5.67 9.43
C ARG A 639 -8.72 6.43 9.96
N ASN A 640 -8.13 7.24 9.09
CA ASN A 640 -7.00 8.13 9.41
C ASN A 640 -5.71 7.38 9.71
N MET A 641 -5.58 6.16 9.21
CA MET A 641 -4.33 5.44 9.24
C MET A 641 -3.68 5.43 7.86
N THR A 642 -2.36 5.59 7.81
CA THR A 642 -1.57 5.23 6.63
C THR A 642 -1.60 3.71 6.43
N ASN A 643 -1.26 3.23 5.24
CA ASN A 643 -1.15 1.79 4.98
C ASN A 643 -0.19 1.10 5.97
N GLU A 644 0.91 1.78 6.31
CA GLU A 644 1.86 1.32 7.30
C GLU A 644 1.28 1.29 8.72
N GLU A 645 0.52 2.30 9.13
CA GLU A 645 -0.16 2.31 10.43
C GLU A 645 -1.23 1.21 10.52
N VAL A 646 -1.94 0.93 9.43
CA VAL A 646 -2.85 -0.22 9.32
C VAL A 646 -2.08 -1.52 9.47
N TYR A 647 -0.98 -1.67 8.74
CA TYR A 647 -0.11 -2.85 8.80
C TYR A 647 0.44 -3.08 10.22
N ARG A 648 1.05 -2.06 10.83
CA ARG A 648 1.57 -2.11 12.21
C ARG A 648 0.46 -2.40 13.22
N SER A 649 -0.71 -1.77 13.07
CA SER A 649 -1.86 -2.03 13.95
C SER A 649 -2.34 -3.48 13.85
N MET A 650 -2.36 -4.04 12.64
CA MET A 650 -2.70 -5.45 12.43
C MET A 650 -1.64 -6.41 13.00
N LEU A 651 -0.35 -6.08 12.88
CA LEU A 651 0.75 -6.85 13.47
C LEU A 651 0.73 -6.84 15.00
N LEU A 652 0.54 -5.67 15.62
CA LEU A 652 0.51 -5.51 17.08
C LEU A 652 -0.64 -6.29 17.72
N GLN A 653 -1.75 -6.47 17.01
CA GLN A 653 -2.87 -7.30 17.49
C GLN A 653 -2.50 -8.79 17.61
N LYS A 654 -1.49 -9.27 16.86
CA LYS A 654 -1.06 -10.67 16.85
C LYS A 654 -0.47 -11.13 18.19
N ASN A 655 0.04 -10.19 18.99
CA ASN A 655 0.62 -10.48 20.30
C ASN A 655 -0.42 -10.51 21.43
N ASN A 656 -1.71 -10.26 21.13
CA ASN A 656 -2.79 -10.36 22.12
C ASN A 656 -3.59 -11.66 21.91
N PRO A 657 -3.47 -12.66 22.82
CA PRO A 657 -4.08 -13.97 22.64
C PRO A 657 -5.61 -13.92 22.59
N MET A 658 -6.25 -12.97 23.27
CA MET A 658 -7.72 -12.82 23.26
C MET A 658 -8.21 -12.28 21.91
N LEU A 659 -7.47 -11.33 21.31
CA LEU A 659 -7.81 -10.81 19.97
C LEU A 659 -7.58 -11.85 18.89
N GLU A 660 -6.51 -12.63 18.97
CA GLU A 660 -6.27 -13.73 18.03
C GLU A 660 -7.35 -14.81 18.13
N GLN A 661 -7.77 -15.17 19.33
CA GLN A 661 -8.88 -16.10 19.52
C GLN A 661 -10.20 -15.54 18.96
N ALA A 662 -10.49 -14.25 19.19
CA ALA A 662 -11.67 -13.60 18.62
C ALA A 662 -11.63 -13.56 17.08
N LYS A 663 -10.47 -13.25 16.47
CA LYS A 663 -10.30 -13.29 15.02
C LYS A 663 -10.51 -14.69 14.44
N GLN A 664 -9.96 -15.72 15.10
CA GLN A 664 -10.16 -17.11 14.69
C GLN A 664 -11.64 -17.50 14.75
N TRP A 665 -12.35 -17.10 15.81
CA TRP A 665 -13.79 -17.32 15.92
C TRP A 665 -14.58 -16.60 14.83
N VAL A 666 -14.29 -15.32 14.57
CA VAL A 666 -14.93 -14.55 13.48
C VAL A 666 -14.64 -15.17 12.10
N ALA A 667 -13.39 -15.57 11.85
CA ALA A 667 -12.99 -16.21 10.60
C ALA A 667 -13.70 -17.55 10.40
N GLN A 668 -13.80 -18.36 11.47
CA GLN A 668 -14.52 -19.62 11.46
C GLN A 668 -16.02 -19.40 11.23
N TYR A 669 -16.63 -18.44 11.92
CA TYR A 669 -18.03 -18.06 11.72
C TYR A 669 -18.29 -17.68 10.26
N PHE A 670 -17.49 -16.78 9.66
CA PHE A 670 -17.66 -16.40 8.26
C PHE A 670 -17.40 -17.55 7.29
N LYS A 671 -16.45 -18.45 7.59
CA LYS A 671 -16.20 -19.65 6.79
C LYS A 671 -17.43 -20.57 6.78
N GLU A 672 -18.06 -20.77 7.94
CA GLU A 672 -19.28 -21.57 8.05
C GLU A 672 -20.47 -20.92 7.36
N GLN A 673 -20.68 -19.60 7.52
CA GLN A 673 -21.76 -18.90 6.82
C GLN A 673 -21.55 -18.90 5.31
N ARG A 674 -20.31 -18.72 4.84
CA ARG A 674 -19.95 -18.82 3.42
C ARG A 674 -20.32 -20.19 2.86
N GLN A 675 -19.95 -21.27 3.55
CA GLN A 675 -20.27 -22.63 3.12
C GLN A 675 -21.78 -22.87 2.99
N LYS A 676 -22.57 -22.29 3.90
CA LYS A 676 -24.03 -22.38 3.87
C LYS A 676 -24.66 -21.55 2.74
N CYS A 677 -24.21 -20.32 2.55
CA CYS A 677 -24.82 -19.38 1.61
C CYS A 677 -24.34 -19.63 0.16
N LEU A 678 -23.05 -19.91 -0.02
CA LEU A 678 -22.38 -19.96 -1.34
C LEU A 678 -22.00 -21.39 -1.73
N SER A 679 -22.98 -22.29 -1.76
CA SER A 679 -22.76 -23.64 -2.29
C SER A 679 -22.39 -23.61 -3.77
N LYS A 680 -21.66 -24.64 -4.24
CA LYS A 680 -21.27 -24.77 -5.65
C LYS A 680 -22.47 -24.70 -6.60
N GLU A 681 -23.57 -25.36 -6.24
CA GLU A 681 -24.81 -25.40 -7.02
C GLU A 681 -25.47 -24.02 -7.16
N LYS A 682 -25.55 -23.27 -6.04
CA LYS A 682 -26.07 -21.90 -6.03
C LYS A 682 -25.21 -20.97 -6.90
N MET A 683 -23.89 -21.04 -6.74
CA MET A 683 -22.96 -20.19 -7.52
C MET A 683 -23.00 -20.52 -9.02
N PHE A 684 -23.06 -21.80 -9.37
CA PHE A 684 -23.24 -22.23 -10.75
C PHE A 684 -24.56 -21.71 -11.34
N SER A 685 -25.67 -21.80 -10.60
CA SER A 685 -26.97 -21.29 -11.02
C SER A 685 -26.96 -19.78 -11.24
N ILE A 686 -26.33 -19.02 -10.33
CA ILE A 686 -26.15 -17.57 -10.47
C ILE A 686 -25.29 -17.25 -11.70
N ALA A 687 -24.16 -17.95 -11.89
CA ALA A 687 -23.27 -17.75 -13.02
C ALA A 687 -23.99 -18.01 -14.35
N LYS A 688 -24.83 -19.06 -14.40
CA LYS A 688 -25.68 -19.37 -15.56
C LYS A 688 -26.66 -18.25 -15.87
N ILE A 689 -27.43 -17.78 -14.88
CA ILE A 689 -28.39 -16.68 -15.06
C ILE A 689 -27.68 -15.42 -15.57
N LEU A 690 -26.51 -15.10 -15.03
CA LEU A 690 -25.73 -13.95 -15.49
C LEU A 690 -25.31 -14.09 -16.96
N LEU A 691 -24.80 -15.26 -17.38
CA LEU A 691 -24.43 -15.53 -18.77
C LEU A 691 -25.62 -15.48 -19.73
N GLU A 692 -26.76 -16.04 -19.33
CA GLU A 692 -28.00 -16.00 -20.11
C GLU A 692 -28.52 -14.56 -20.32
N ASN A 693 -28.18 -13.66 -19.40
CA ASN A 693 -28.53 -12.23 -19.47
C ASN A 693 -27.38 -11.34 -20.03
N GLY A 694 -26.36 -11.94 -20.65
CA GLY A 694 -25.31 -11.21 -21.37
C GLY A 694 -24.11 -10.79 -20.53
N ALA A 695 -23.84 -11.48 -19.42
CA ALA A 695 -22.55 -11.33 -18.74
C ALA A 695 -21.39 -11.75 -19.65
N ASP A 696 -20.31 -10.96 -19.63
CA ASP A 696 -19.16 -11.18 -20.51
C ASP A 696 -18.13 -12.14 -19.84
N PRO A 697 -17.96 -13.37 -20.37
CA PRO A 697 -16.96 -14.31 -19.85
C PRO A 697 -15.51 -13.89 -20.12
N ASN A 698 -15.30 -12.91 -21.01
CA ASN A 698 -14.00 -12.39 -21.43
C ASN A 698 -13.66 -11.04 -20.79
N GLN A 699 -14.53 -10.54 -19.90
CA GLN A 699 -14.30 -9.29 -19.19
C GLN A 699 -12.96 -9.33 -18.47
N ARG A 700 -12.18 -8.27 -18.62
CA ARG A 700 -10.82 -8.17 -18.11
C ARG A 700 -10.81 -7.52 -16.73
N HIS A 701 -10.07 -8.14 -15.82
CA HIS A 701 -9.89 -7.70 -14.43
C HIS A 701 -8.39 -7.62 -14.11
N ASP A 702 -8.01 -6.58 -13.38
CA ASP A 702 -6.65 -6.41 -12.90
C ASP A 702 -6.59 -6.88 -11.44
N VAL A 703 -6.05 -8.09 -11.23
CA VAL A 703 -6.09 -8.79 -9.94
C VAL A 703 -4.74 -9.39 -9.60
N ASN A 704 -4.31 -9.24 -8.35
CA ASN A 704 -3.07 -9.87 -7.84
C ASN A 704 -1.82 -9.62 -8.70
N GLY A 705 -1.69 -8.42 -9.29
CA GLY A 705 -0.56 -8.10 -10.17
C GLY A 705 -0.67 -8.67 -11.60
N LEU A 706 -1.79 -9.29 -11.97
CA LEU A 706 -2.09 -9.69 -13.35
C LEU A 706 -3.00 -8.65 -14.01
N ILE A 707 -2.56 -8.08 -15.12
CA ILE A 707 -3.37 -7.17 -15.95
C ILE A 707 -4.18 -7.98 -16.95
N GLY A 708 -5.49 -7.80 -16.87
CA GLY A 708 -6.47 -8.35 -17.80
C GLY A 708 -6.74 -9.85 -17.67
N TYR A 709 -6.69 -10.36 -16.44
CA TYR A 709 -7.19 -11.68 -16.07
C TYR A 709 -8.68 -11.79 -16.36
N THR A 710 -9.16 -12.95 -16.82
CA THR A 710 -10.58 -13.13 -17.17
C THR A 710 -11.29 -14.11 -16.25
N PRO A 711 -12.63 -14.05 -16.12
CA PRO A 711 -13.41 -15.09 -15.46
C PRO A 711 -13.09 -16.50 -16.01
N LEU A 712 -12.83 -16.63 -17.31
CA LEU A 712 -12.53 -17.92 -17.95
C LEU A 712 -11.19 -18.50 -17.49
N MET A 713 -10.17 -17.63 -17.36
CA MET A 713 -8.88 -18.01 -16.78
C MET A 713 -9.04 -18.51 -15.34
N MET A 714 -9.87 -17.84 -14.53
CA MET A 714 -10.16 -18.29 -13.18
C MET A 714 -10.88 -19.65 -13.13
N ALA A 715 -11.80 -19.91 -14.06
CA ALA A 715 -12.43 -21.22 -14.19
C ALA A 715 -11.41 -22.32 -14.55
N ALA A 716 -10.43 -21.99 -15.40
CA ALA A 716 -9.30 -22.88 -15.73
C ALA A 716 -8.42 -23.16 -14.50
N GLU A 717 -8.03 -22.11 -13.76
CA GLU A 717 -7.24 -22.20 -12.52
C GLU A 717 -7.91 -23.12 -11.47
N LYS A 718 -9.22 -22.98 -11.29
CA LYS A 718 -10.00 -23.74 -10.29
C LYS A 718 -10.49 -25.11 -10.79
N ASN A 719 -10.13 -25.51 -12.02
CA ASN A 719 -10.58 -26.73 -12.70
C ASN A 719 -12.13 -26.90 -12.71
N LEU A 720 -12.86 -25.81 -12.94
CA LEU A 720 -14.33 -25.76 -12.95
C LEU A 720 -14.90 -26.13 -14.34
N ILE A 721 -14.81 -27.40 -14.72
CA ILE A 721 -15.13 -27.85 -16.08
C ILE A 721 -16.56 -27.49 -16.54
N ASP A 722 -17.58 -27.75 -15.74
CA ASP A 722 -18.98 -27.50 -16.13
C ASP A 722 -19.23 -26.01 -16.42
N LEU A 723 -18.62 -25.14 -15.61
CA LEU A 723 -18.73 -23.70 -15.76
C LEU A 723 -17.89 -23.20 -16.94
N PHE A 724 -16.70 -23.77 -17.12
CA PHE A 724 -15.83 -23.46 -18.25
C PHE A 724 -16.52 -23.77 -19.58
N GLU A 725 -17.13 -24.95 -19.72
CA GLU A 725 -17.90 -25.32 -20.91
C GLU A 725 -19.08 -24.37 -21.17
N LEU A 726 -19.81 -24.00 -20.11
CA LEU A 726 -20.90 -23.04 -20.21
C LEU A 726 -20.39 -21.68 -20.70
N MET A 727 -19.28 -21.20 -20.17
CA MET A 727 -18.67 -19.93 -20.58
C MET A 727 -18.21 -19.95 -22.04
N ILE A 728 -17.63 -21.05 -22.52
CA ILE A 728 -17.29 -21.23 -23.94
C ILE A 728 -18.53 -21.18 -24.82
N LYS A 729 -19.66 -21.78 -24.39
CA LYS A 729 -20.94 -21.69 -25.13
C LYS A 729 -21.45 -20.26 -25.24
N HIS A 730 -21.17 -19.41 -24.26
CA HIS A 730 -21.51 -17.99 -24.24
C HIS A 730 -20.39 -17.07 -24.79
N GLY A 731 -19.47 -17.60 -25.60
CA GLY A 731 -18.46 -16.80 -26.32
C GLY A 731 -17.15 -16.59 -25.57
N GLY A 732 -16.87 -17.36 -24.51
CA GLY A 732 -15.58 -17.37 -23.83
C GLY A 732 -14.43 -17.70 -24.78
N ASN A 733 -13.33 -16.94 -24.69
CA ASN A 733 -12.14 -17.08 -25.52
C ASN A 733 -10.95 -17.61 -24.68
N PRO A 734 -10.56 -18.90 -24.82
CA PRO A 734 -9.48 -19.48 -24.04
C PRO A 734 -8.09 -18.95 -24.43
N ASN A 735 -7.96 -18.31 -25.60
CA ASN A 735 -6.70 -17.75 -26.11
C ASN A 735 -6.48 -16.29 -25.69
N GLN A 736 -7.45 -15.67 -25.02
CA GLN A 736 -7.23 -14.36 -24.45
C GLN A 736 -6.11 -14.45 -23.40
N THR A 737 -5.28 -13.42 -23.33
CA THR A 737 -4.09 -13.40 -22.46
C THR A 737 -4.18 -12.32 -21.39
N ALA A 738 -3.70 -12.65 -20.21
CA ALA A 738 -3.37 -11.73 -19.13
C ALA A 738 -1.86 -11.51 -19.12
N ARG A 739 -1.42 -10.36 -18.59
CA ARG A 739 0.00 -10.02 -18.48
C ARG A 739 0.37 -9.88 -17.02
N ASP A 740 1.46 -10.52 -16.62
CA ASP A 740 2.06 -10.29 -15.32
C ASP A 740 2.72 -8.90 -15.24
N THR A 741 2.45 -8.15 -14.17
CA THR A 741 3.09 -6.84 -13.88
C THR A 741 4.45 -6.97 -13.22
N GLY A 742 4.85 -8.19 -12.85
CA GLY A 742 6.19 -8.48 -12.38
C GLY A 742 7.28 -8.11 -13.41
N PRO A 743 8.54 -8.03 -12.97
CA PRO A 743 9.68 -7.62 -13.80
C PRO A 743 9.90 -8.49 -15.05
N TYR A 744 9.29 -9.67 -15.10
CA TYR A 744 9.29 -10.60 -16.23
C TYR A 744 7.88 -10.72 -16.83
N SER A 745 7.38 -9.61 -17.39
CA SER A 745 6.07 -9.54 -18.05
C SER A 745 5.91 -10.70 -19.05
N SER A 746 5.15 -11.71 -18.64
CA SER A 746 4.78 -12.85 -19.48
C SER A 746 3.28 -12.83 -19.74
N THR A 747 2.90 -13.25 -20.94
CA THR A 747 1.49 -13.42 -21.30
C THR A 747 1.04 -14.82 -20.92
N ILE A 748 -0.03 -14.93 -20.15
CA ILE A 748 -0.63 -16.21 -19.74
C ILE A 748 -2.04 -16.32 -20.29
N SER A 749 -2.38 -17.45 -20.90
CA SER A 749 -3.74 -17.79 -21.35
C SER A 749 -4.34 -18.92 -20.48
N CYS A 750 -5.55 -19.38 -20.83
CA CYS A 750 -6.16 -20.52 -20.14
C CYS A 750 -5.31 -21.80 -20.24
N TRP A 751 -4.52 -21.95 -21.31
CA TRP A 751 -3.65 -23.11 -21.53
C TRP A 751 -2.51 -23.17 -20.52
N GLU A 752 -1.74 -22.08 -20.39
CA GLU A 752 -0.64 -22.00 -19.42
C GLU A 752 -1.16 -22.11 -18.00
N ILE A 753 -2.29 -21.46 -17.69
CA ILE A 753 -2.89 -21.53 -16.35
C ILE A 753 -3.32 -22.96 -16.03
N ALA A 754 -4.06 -23.63 -16.91
CA ALA A 754 -4.51 -25.00 -16.67
C ALA A 754 -3.33 -25.97 -16.50
N TYR A 755 -2.23 -25.75 -17.23
CA TYR A 755 -0.99 -26.50 -17.07
C TYR A 755 -0.31 -26.25 -15.71
N SER A 756 -0.09 -24.99 -15.34
CA SER A 756 0.56 -24.61 -14.08
C SER A 756 -0.21 -25.09 -12.85
N TRP A 757 -1.55 -25.05 -12.89
CA TRP A 757 -2.42 -25.44 -11.78
C TRP A 757 -2.84 -26.91 -11.80
N LYS A 758 -2.36 -27.71 -12.78
CA LYS A 758 -2.70 -29.13 -12.96
C LYS A 758 -4.20 -29.38 -13.11
N SER A 759 -4.89 -28.49 -13.82
CA SER A 759 -6.33 -28.57 -14.10
C SER A 759 -6.61 -29.57 -15.22
N ASN A 760 -6.49 -30.86 -14.89
CA ASN A 760 -6.50 -31.96 -15.85
C ASN A 760 -7.79 -32.01 -16.71
N SER A 761 -8.95 -31.69 -16.13
CA SER A 761 -10.22 -31.71 -16.85
C SER A 761 -10.28 -30.61 -17.91
N ILE A 762 -9.78 -29.42 -17.56
CA ILE A 762 -9.71 -28.28 -18.47
C ILE A 762 -8.68 -28.52 -19.58
N LEU A 763 -7.50 -29.03 -19.25
CA LEU A 763 -6.48 -29.38 -20.25
C LEU A 763 -7.00 -30.41 -21.25
N LYS A 764 -7.69 -31.44 -20.77
CA LYS A 764 -8.31 -32.45 -21.63
C LYS A 764 -9.34 -31.82 -22.58
N TYR A 765 -10.24 -30.98 -22.05
CA TYR A 765 -11.24 -30.28 -22.85
C TYR A 765 -10.60 -29.37 -23.91
N LEU A 766 -9.56 -28.61 -23.53
CA LEU A 766 -8.83 -27.72 -24.44
C LEU A 766 -8.15 -28.50 -25.56
N GLU A 767 -7.47 -29.62 -25.25
CA GLU A 767 -6.83 -30.48 -26.27
C GLU A 767 -7.86 -31.16 -27.19
N GLU A 768 -8.97 -31.66 -26.66
CA GLU A 768 -10.05 -32.27 -27.46
C GLU A 768 -10.70 -31.26 -28.41
N ASN A 769 -10.70 -29.98 -28.05
CA ASN A 769 -11.29 -28.90 -28.84
C ASN A 769 -10.24 -27.99 -29.48
N ARG A 770 -8.98 -28.43 -29.58
CA ARG A 770 -7.85 -27.58 -30.00
C ARG A 770 -8.06 -26.90 -31.35
N ASP A 771 -8.64 -27.61 -32.31
CA ASP A 771 -8.91 -27.06 -33.65
C ASP A 771 -9.98 -25.97 -33.66
N ARG A 772 -10.90 -25.98 -32.68
CA ARG A 772 -11.93 -24.94 -32.52
C ARG A 772 -11.33 -23.61 -32.04
N PHE A 773 -10.17 -23.67 -31.39
CA PHE A 773 -9.48 -22.52 -30.80
C PHE A 773 -8.21 -22.12 -31.57
N LYS A 774 -8.03 -22.58 -32.81
CA LYS A 774 -6.90 -22.15 -33.66
C LYS A 774 -7.14 -20.80 -34.32
#